data_AF-A0A1M2W1F0-F1
#
_entry.id   AF-A0A1M2W1F0-F1
#
_cell.length_a   1.000
_cell.length_b   1.000
_cell.length_c   1.000
_cell.angle_alpha   90.00
_cell.angle_beta   90.00
_cell.angle_gamma   90.00
#
_symmetry.space_group_name_H-M   'P 1'
#
loop_
_entity.id
_entity.type
_entity.pdbx_description
1 polymer ?
#
loop_
_entity_poly.entity_id
_entity_poly.type
_entity_poly.pdbx_seq_one_letter_code
_entity_poly.pdbx_strand_id
1 'polypeptide(L)'
;MCSDENGAPHAARYLNAQLAVLHENARKCLETHPQARGEDSRQYNALAEFTAQRPGAASYMPSEIDSLFHASFKAPELHFVCDHDVLLHLTVEKGHVVLDSFKAGERQVVQFEAGLRVTYRVGFETRRIVGNDTKIGDSGSVIELVILDLKNANVSSIEPEQNNGRDSILRYLSQYLDLLHSAGNHVLFSLPQFGQNVSPMDVSFSLMTTSAQYEWLAAIYGVTVEHINAHMSSLWLKSAMLAFGGVASSNTDWRPRCLAEFSRKEGGDFFRIKFGAPHVNILCAREVVIKFDIDELEFFDDDDFTLAPVRTFTKWKVAMVVNVLQGTGIYDNVVRIMFDLTNGRYHHTLSAYPGFNENDEEALEYRELIIAFFTEEYLEILHGAGYHVLYEHDARWESIKKHSFESSDDTEGSWWSLELGDPSGVTSRETIQRAKMYGFDQVVAISQGSINAQFSALWASASAVLFHTWAYEQFFSCTFKAFSLTLLSNNRAIVWVHLMNGNLKALRDWAPCVEGAAYEFRDWRIAFEVELKMCVHEQLEGASSASLMKTMAYERHGNRPDRDLNHIYLDLRHAEYVHEYSTYGDLRTDVGDSRGAILKLQAVVWYLTQHYFPALCKEGMNILSSIPIWKTAGLSLPSYALTSVAFHVYSRVEVVRHNWAHVTPGQEPIVVVLGTTGYRALPAARLEWSTGWVVHANRGFSHGTLSIARRVFLEERLLALLSGVNANTTLIPLMLDPLRGFYGVSLQTWASHEQRKDRPSKWELQPAGGDGCLRYMWEHCEEWRYKMAGSGDMMNATQGMSCITRNYVELPTAVKQGALHIKVSGKVELSLALQTMNAKSYTATSSVSWSTNVTVQTTGTGIKVTTLGSHDPVFAKAEFTDGSAAKFRNPMDMLREAFPEKVALDELVQEIRAFEGAWEYCCPPAAPYSLASPVFNDDGDLLFELRRHGGGAGRAAAMSPASRIGRSASPAFNGRRAVSRTRTGGRSPVPHSPTRSPTVAQTGATTAHGEFVNKANGKANPHGPPITVITNMGLA
;
A
#
# COMPACT_ATOMS: atom_id res chain seq x y z
N MET A 1 -9.67 41.51 -44.33
CA MET A 1 -9.72 41.05 -42.92
C MET A 1 -8.47 41.61 -42.27
N CYS A 2 -8.57 42.12 -41.04
CA CYS A 2 -7.39 42.58 -40.29
C CYS A 2 -6.48 41.36 -40.10
N SER A 3 -5.29 41.37 -40.68
CA SER A 3 -4.35 40.23 -40.65
C SER A 3 -3.67 40.04 -39.30
N ASP A 4 -3.72 41.06 -38.46
CA ASP A 4 -2.90 41.18 -37.24
C ASP A 4 -3.69 40.82 -35.98
N GLU A 5 -4.94 40.37 -36.13
CA GLU A 5 -5.88 40.04 -35.05
C GLU A 5 -6.40 38.61 -35.18
N ASN A 6 -6.76 37.99 -34.05
CA ASN A 6 -7.40 36.67 -34.01
C ASN A 6 -8.67 36.63 -34.87
N GLY A 7 -8.72 35.72 -35.86
CA GLY A 7 -9.81 35.58 -36.82
C GLY A 7 -11.07 34.90 -36.28
N ALA A 8 -11.05 34.37 -35.06
CA ALA A 8 -12.18 33.64 -34.46
C ALA A 8 -13.53 34.38 -34.45
N PRO A 9 -13.63 35.69 -34.13
CA PRO A 9 -14.89 36.41 -34.20
C PRO A 9 -15.50 36.40 -35.61
N HIS A 10 -14.66 36.52 -36.64
CA HIS A 10 -15.09 36.49 -38.03
C HIS A 10 -15.51 35.08 -38.47
N ALA A 11 -14.76 34.05 -38.05
CA ALA A 11 -15.10 32.66 -38.31
C ALA A 11 -16.43 32.27 -37.64
N ALA A 12 -16.62 32.60 -36.36
CA ALA A 12 -17.86 32.34 -35.63
C ALA A 12 -19.07 33.01 -36.29
N ARG A 13 -18.92 34.28 -36.74
CA ARG A 13 -19.97 34.99 -37.48
C ARG A 13 -20.29 34.30 -38.82
N TYR A 14 -19.27 33.85 -39.55
CA TYR A 14 -19.43 33.17 -40.84
C TYR A 14 -20.13 31.80 -40.70
N LEU A 15 -19.80 31.04 -39.66
CA LEU A 15 -20.42 29.75 -39.34
C LEU A 15 -21.89 29.91 -38.97
N ASN A 16 -22.21 30.90 -38.12
CA ASN A 16 -23.60 31.23 -37.77
C ASN A 16 -24.41 31.71 -38.98
N ALA A 17 -23.80 32.49 -39.89
CA ALA A 17 -24.46 32.94 -41.11
C ALA A 17 -24.84 31.76 -42.04
N GLN A 18 -23.99 30.73 -42.15
CA GLN A 18 -24.31 29.52 -42.91
C GLN A 18 -25.53 28.80 -42.33
N LEU A 19 -25.56 28.60 -41.00
CA LEU A 19 -26.70 27.97 -40.34
C LEU A 19 -28.00 28.76 -40.52
N ALA A 20 -27.94 30.08 -40.44
CA ALA A 20 -29.09 30.95 -40.68
C ALA A 20 -29.64 30.81 -42.12
N VAL A 21 -28.76 30.75 -43.12
CA VAL A 21 -29.16 30.55 -44.53
C VAL A 21 -29.74 29.15 -44.75
N LEU A 22 -29.12 28.10 -44.19
CA LEU A 22 -29.62 26.73 -44.29
C LEU A 22 -31.00 26.58 -43.61
N HIS A 23 -31.20 27.22 -42.47
CA HIS A 23 -32.50 27.31 -41.79
C HIS A 23 -33.54 28.03 -42.65
N GLU A 24 -33.20 29.17 -43.24
CA GLU A 24 -34.13 29.92 -44.10
C GLU A 24 -34.56 29.11 -45.33
N ASN A 25 -33.62 28.37 -45.94
CA ASN A 25 -33.90 27.46 -47.04
C ASN A 25 -34.83 26.31 -46.62
N ALA A 26 -34.58 25.69 -45.46
CA ALA A 26 -35.45 24.66 -44.89
C ALA A 26 -36.88 25.19 -44.65
N ARG A 27 -37.01 26.41 -44.11
CA ARG A 27 -38.30 27.07 -43.87
C ARG A 27 -39.05 27.37 -45.18
N LYS A 28 -38.38 27.97 -46.16
CA LYS A 28 -38.95 28.23 -47.50
C LYS A 28 -39.37 26.95 -48.22
N CYS A 29 -38.61 25.86 -48.03
CA CYS A 29 -38.95 24.55 -48.58
C CYS A 29 -40.31 24.06 -48.03
N LEU A 30 -40.51 24.13 -46.71
CA LEU A 30 -41.77 23.78 -46.05
C LEU A 30 -42.95 24.66 -46.47
N GLU A 31 -42.71 25.96 -46.70
CA GLU A 31 -43.73 26.90 -47.17
C GLU A 31 -44.17 26.63 -48.61
N THR A 32 -43.22 26.33 -49.49
CA THR A 32 -43.48 26.17 -50.93
C THR A 32 -43.93 24.74 -51.28
N HIS A 33 -43.50 23.75 -50.51
CA HIS A 33 -43.73 22.33 -50.78
C HIS A 33 -44.27 21.63 -49.53
N PRO A 34 -45.59 21.70 -49.25
CA PRO A 34 -46.20 21.05 -48.08
C PRO A 34 -45.92 19.54 -47.99
N GLN A 35 -45.74 18.87 -49.14
CA GLN A 35 -45.37 17.46 -49.24
C GLN A 35 -43.96 17.15 -48.69
N ALA A 36 -43.09 18.14 -48.52
CA ALA A 36 -41.75 17.96 -47.96
C ALA A 36 -41.76 17.50 -46.49
N ARG A 37 -42.92 17.59 -45.79
CA ARG A 37 -43.10 17.06 -44.43
C ARG A 37 -43.12 15.53 -44.35
N GLY A 38 -43.08 14.81 -45.48
CA GLY A 38 -42.95 13.35 -45.51
C GLY A 38 -41.57 12.85 -45.07
N GLU A 39 -41.46 11.55 -44.77
CA GLU A 39 -40.20 10.95 -44.29
C GLU A 39 -39.03 11.09 -45.28
N ASP A 40 -39.30 10.95 -46.58
CA ASP A 40 -38.27 10.97 -47.64
C ASP A 40 -37.54 12.32 -47.77
N SER A 41 -38.16 13.41 -47.31
CA SER A 41 -37.62 14.79 -47.43
C SER A 41 -37.18 15.38 -46.09
N ARG A 42 -37.26 14.60 -45.01
CA ARG A 42 -37.02 15.06 -43.63
C ARG A 42 -35.61 15.62 -43.39
N GLN A 43 -34.62 15.20 -44.18
CA GLN A 43 -33.25 15.70 -44.08
C GLN A 43 -33.12 17.17 -44.55
N TYR A 44 -33.92 17.58 -45.54
CA TYR A 44 -33.83 18.92 -46.15
C TYR A 44 -34.51 20.01 -45.32
N ASN A 45 -35.47 19.64 -44.47
CA ASN A 45 -36.23 20.58 -43.63
C ASN A 45 -35.91 20.48 -42.13
N ALA A 46 -35.02 19.56 -41.73
CA ALA A 46 -34.69 19.29 -40.33
C ALA A 46 -34.29 20.54 -39.54
N LEU A 47 -33.55 21.49 -40.14
CA LEU A 47 -33.15 22.71 -39.44
C LEU A 47 -34.35 23.60 -39.04
N ALA A 48 -35.48 23.52 -39.74
CA ALA A 48 -36.66 24.34 -39.46
C ALA A 48 -37.72 23.62 -38.61
N GLU A 49 -37.96 22.32 -38.86
CA GLU A 49 -39.05 21.57 -38.24
C GLU A 49 -38.63 20.10 -37.96
N PHE A 50 -39.02 19.57 -36.80
CA PHE A 50 -38.83 18.17 -36.43
C PHE A 50 -40.11 17.57 -35.86
N THR A 51 -40.53 16.45 -36.43
CA THR A 51 -41.72 15.72 -36.00
C THR A 51 -41.39 14.24 -35.79
N ALA A 52 -41.67 13.70 -34.60
CA ALA A 52 -41.53 12.28 -34.29
C ALA A 52 -42.90 11.60 -34.27
N GLN A 53 -43.10 10.63 -35.16
CA GLN A 53 -44.36 9.91 -35.30
C GLN A 53 -44.40 8.63 -34.45
N ARG A 54 -45.61 8.09 -34.23
CA ARG A 54 -45.79 6.80 -33.56
C ARG A 54 -45.41 5.65 -34.51
N PRO A 55 -44.72 4.60 -34.02
CA PRO A 55 -44.49 3.39 -34.79
C PRO A 55 -45.82 2.79 -35.28
N GLY A 56 -45.99 2.66 -36.61
CA GLY A 56 -47.17 2.08 -37.25
C GLY A 56 -48.27 3.06 -37.69
N ALA A 57 -48.09 4.38 -37.51
CA ALA A 57 -48.98 5.39 -38.06
C ALA A 57 -48.65 5.64 -39.55
N ALA A 58 -49.10 4.76 -40.44
CA ALA A 58 -48.88 4.88 -41.89
C ALA A 58 -49.88 5.86 -42.56
N SER A 59 -50.02 7.08 -42.05
CA SER A 59 -50.80 8.12 -42.76
C SER A 59 -49.90 8.85 -43.76
N TYR A 60 -50.37 8.97 -45.01
CA TYR A 60 -49.65 9.63 -46.11
C TYR A 60 -49.45 11.15 -45.92
N MET A 61 -50.02 11.72 -44.85
CA MET A 61 -49.86 13.10 -44.44
C MET A 61 -49.76 13.16 -42.91
N PRO A 62 -48.66 13.71 -42.33
CA PRO A 62 -48.55 13.96 -40.90
C PRO A 62 -49.53 15.05 -40.48
N SER A 63 -50.47 14.75 -39.58
CA SER A 63 -51.21 15.78 -38.84
C SER A 63 -50.36 16.22 -37.66
N GLU A 64 -50.19 17.54 -37.43
CA GLU A 64 -49.50 18.08 -36.24
C GLU A 64 -50.05 17.46 -34.94
N ILE A 65 -51.34 17.06 -34.92
CA ILE A 65 -52.06 16.54 -33.76
C ILE A 65 -51.74 15.05 -33.46
N ASP A 66 -51.25 14.28 -34.45
CA ASP A 66 -50.99 12.84 -34.31
C ASP A 66 -49.53 12.50 -33.99
N SER A 67 -48.66 13.51 -33.90
CA SER A 67 -47.24 13.34 -33.57
C SER A 67 -47.02 13.10 -32.07
N LEU A 68 -46.00 12.32 -31.70
CA LEU A 68 -45.57 12.16 -30.31
C LEU A 68 -44.73 13.35 -29.84
N PHE A 69 -44.06 14.01 -30.78
CA PHE A 69 -43.28 15.22 -30.58
C PHE A 69 -43.31 16.04 -31.87
N HIS A 70 -43.52 17.34 -31.75
CA HIS A 70 -43.37 18.28 -32.84
C HIS A 70 -42.71 19.55 -32.31
N ALA A 71 -41.70 20.05 -33.02
CA ALA A 71 -41.09 21.34 -32.74
C ALA A 71 -40.72 22.03 -34.05
N SER A 72 -41.02 23.32 -34.16
CA SER A 72 -40.37 24.22 -35.11
C SER A 72 -39.33 25.06 -34.39
N PHE A 73 -38.21 25.30 -35.05
CA PHE A 73 -37.05 25.96 -34.46
C PHE A 73 -36.80 27.31 -35.13
N LYS A 74 -36.25 28.24 -34.36
CA LYS A 74 -35.51 29.38 -34.92
C LYS A 74 -34.18 28.89 -35.50
N ALA A 75 -33.48 29.75 -36.23
CA ALA A 75 -32.13 29.45 -36.70
C ALA A 75 -31.24 29.03 -35.52
N PRO A 76 -30.51 27.90 -35.61
CA PRO A 76 -29.62 27.48 -34.56
C PRO A 76 -28.42 28.43 -34.46
N GLU A 77 -27.98 28.69 -33.23
CA GLU A 77 -26.85 29.59 -32.96
C GLU A 77 -25.70 28.81 -32.33
N LEU A 78 -24.48 29.12 -32.77
CA LEU A 78 -23.23 28.57 -32.26
C LEU A 78 -22.47 29.64 -31.47
N HIS A 79 -22.17 29.34 -30.22
CA HIS A 79 -21.33 30.15 -29.35
C HIS A 79 -20.09 29.36 -28.93
N PHE A 80 -18.94 29.67 -29.54
CA PHE A 80 -17.70 28.93 -29.33
C PHE A 80 -17.12 29.24 -27.95
N VAL A 81 -16.83 28.18 -27.17
CA VAL A 81 -16.25 28.30 -25.83
C VAL A 81 -14.73 28.24 -25.91
N CYS A 82 -14.22 27.35 -26.75
CA CYS A 82 -12.81 27.10 -26.98
C CYS A 82 -12.61 26.46 -28.37
N ASP A 83 -11.38 26.02 -28.68
CA ASP A 83 -11.04 25.42 -29.98
C ASP A 83 -11.57 23.99 -30.16
N HIS A 84 -12.21 23.43 -29.14
CA HIS A 84 -12.73 22.06 -29.12
C HIS A 84 -14.22 21.95 -28.81
N ASP A 85 -14.81 22.95 -28.15
CA ASP A 85 -16.20 22.93 -27.68
C ASP A 85 -16.96 24.18 -28.13
N VAL A 86 -18.21 23.97 -28.55
CA VAL A 86 -19.17 25.01 -28.91
C VAL A 86 -20.50 24.78 -28.20
N LEU A 87 -21.16 25.85 -27.80
CA LEU A 87 -22.54 25.81 -27.35
C LEU A 87 -23.47 25.97 -28.55
N LEU A 88 -24.28 24.95 -28.81
CA LEU A 88 -25.35 24.94 -29.79
C LEU A 88 -26.67 25.32 -29.09
N HIS A 89 -27.18 26.50 -29.40
CA HIS A 89 -28.49 26.95 -28.91
C HIS A 89 -29.58 26.58 -29.89
N LEU A 90 -30.52 25.74 -29.44
CA LEU A 90 -31.73 25.41 -30.16
C LEU A 90 -32.91 26.13 -29.50
N THR A 91 -33.48 27.12 -30.21
CA THR A 91 -34.64 27.86 -29.71
C THR A 91 -35.90 27.36 -30.41
N VAL A 92 -36.82 26.80 -29.62
CA VAL A 92 -38.11 26.32 -30.09
C VAL A 92 -39.07 27.51 -30.24
N GLU A 93 -39.68 27.63 -31.41
CA GLU A 93 -40.66 28.67 -31.72
C GLU A 93 -42.07 28.23 -31.36
N LYS A 94 -42.46 27.02 -31.79
CA LYS A 94 -43.71 26.36 -31.40
C LYS A 94 -43.50 24.84 -31.35
N GLY A 95 -44.28 24.15 -30.54
CA GLY A 95 -44.24 22.70 -30.50
C GLY A 95 -44.91 22.10 -29.27
N HIS A 96 -44.96 20.78 -29.25
CA HIS A 96 -45.50 20.01 -28.14
C HIS A 96 -44.83 18.65 -28.00
N VAL A 97 -44.96 18.08 -26.81
CA VAL A 97 -44.61 16.69 -26.51
C VAL A 97 -45.82 15.99 -25.90
N VAL A 98 -46.09 14.77 -26.37
CA VAL A 98 -47.13 13.92 -25.78
C VAL A 98 -46.46 13.03 -24.72
N LEU A 99 -46.85 13.20 -23.46
CA LEU A 99 -46.37 12.36 -22.35
C LEU A 99 -47.31 11.17 -22.16
N ASP A 100 -46.74 9.97 -22.19
CA ASP A 100 -47.46 8.75 -21.83
C ASP A 100 -47.67 8.72 -20.30
N SER A 101 -48.90 8.98 -19.84
CA SER A 101 -49.26 8.87 -18.43
C SER A 101 -49.32 7.41 -18.00
N PHE A 102 -48.84 7.11 -16.79
CA PHE A 102 -49.00 5.79 -16.16
C PHE A 102 -50.48 5.43 -15.87
N LYS A 103 -51.40 6.38 -15.97
CA LYS A 103 -52.85 6.11 -15.89
C LYS A 103 -53.38 5.73 -17.27
N ALA A 104 -53.88 4.51 -17.37
CA ALA A 104 -54.40 3.93 -18.61
C ALA A 104 -55.45 4.84 -19.27
N GLY A 105 -55.05 5.53 -20.34
CA GLY A 105 -55.95 6.18 -21.31
C GLY A 105 -55.86 7.70 -21.42
N GLU A 106 -55.24 8.41 -20.49
CA GLU A 106 -55.21 9.89 -20.50
C GLU A 106 -53.83 10.39 -20.96
N ARG A 107 -53.73 10.86 -22.22
CA ARG A 107 -52.50 11.43 -22.78
C ARG A 107 -52.41 12.90 -22.39
N GLN A 108 -51.30 13.28 -21.78
CA GLN A 108 -51.04 14.69 -21.48
C GLN A 108 -50.21 15.28 -22.61
N VAL A 109 -50.81 16.21 -23.36
CA VAL A 109 -50.08 17.03 -24.35
C VAL A 109 -49.51 18.23 -23.62
N VAL A 110 -48.18 18.36 -23.61
CA VAL A 110 -47.48 19.51 -23.05
C VAL A 110 -47.03 20.38 -24.21
N GLN A 111 -47.59 21.58 -24.31
CA GLN A 111 -47.14 22.60 -25.27
C GLN A 111 -45.85 23.24 -24.74
N PHE A 112 -44.89 23.48 -25.62
CA PHE A 112 -43.67 24.19 -25.25
C PHE A 112 -43.97 25.67 -25.03
N GLU A 113 -43.34 26.26 -24.02
CA GLU A 113 -43.39 27.69 -23.82
C GLU A 113 -42.68 28.41 -24.98
N ALA A 114 -43.25 29.53 -25.42
CA ALA A 114 -42.70 30.30 -26.52
C ALA A 114 -41.28 30.78 -26.16
N GLY A 115 -40.29 30.42 -26.99
CA GLY A 115 -38.89 30.77 -26.75
C GLY A 115 -38.12 29.79 -25.87
N LEU A 116 -38.64 28.58 -25.63
CA LEU A 116 -37.89 27.50 -25.00
C LEU A 116 -36.53 27.30 -25.69
N ARG A 117 -35.45 27.55 -24.97
CA ARG A 117 -34.07 27.43 -25.44
C ARG A 117 -33.42 26.22 -24.79
N VAL A 118 -32.89 25.32 -25.60
CA VAL A 118 -32.09 24.19 -25.15
C VAL A 118 -30.66 24.40 -25.64
N THR A 119 -29.73 24.48 -24.70
CA THR A 119 -28.30 24.67 -24.99
C THR A 119 -27.59 23.34 -24.88
N TYR A 120 -26.99 22.91 -25.97
CA TYR A 120 -26.10 21.74 -26.02
C TYR A 120 -24.65 22.19 -26.04
N ARG A 121 -23.83 21.57 -25.21
CA ARG A 121 -22.38 21.65 -25.32
C ARG A 121 -21.90 20.53 -26.23
N VAL A 122 -21.29 20.90 -27.34
CA VAL A 122 -20.95 20.03 -28.45
C VAL A 122 -19.45 20.12 -28.72
N GLY A 123 -18.76 18.99 -28.71
CA GLY A 123 -17.38 18.92 -29.17
C GLY A 123 -17.31 19.10 -30.68
N PHE A 124 -16.25 19.69 -31.20
CA PHE A 124 -16.02 19.79 -32.64
C PHE A 124 -14.57 19.51 -33.00
N GLU A 125 -14.36 19.15 -34.26
CA GLU A 125 -13.03 19.02 -34.86
C GLU A 125 -12.92 19.91 -36.09
N THR A 126 -11.73 20.44 -36.32
CA THR A 126 -11.41 21.20 -37.53
C THR A 126 -10.64 20.31 -38.51
N ARG A 127 -11.10 20.19 -39.75
CA ARG A 127 -10.39 19.47 -40.82
C ARG A 127 -10.00 20.40 -41.96
N ARG A 128 -8.77 20.32 -42.44
CA ARG A 128 -8.32 21.12 -43.59
C ARG A 128 -8.56 20.39 -44.90
N ILE A 129 -9.21 21.07 -45.85
CA ILE A 129 -9.28 20.67 -47.25
C ILE A 129 -8.35 21.57 -48.03
N VAL A 130 -7.40 20.98 -48.76
CA VAL A 130 -6.49 21.69 -49.66
C VAL A 130 -6.92 21.44 -51.09
N GLY A 131 -7.38 22.48 -51.78
CA GLY A 131 -7.77 22.44 -53.18
C GLY A 131 -6.63 22.88 -54.09
N ASN A 132 -6.25 22.03 -55.05
CA ASN A 132 -5.18 22.32 -56.03
C ASN A 132 -5.75 22.81 -57.38
N ASP A 133 -6.70 23.74 -57.37
CA ASP A 133 -7.24 24.32 -58.60
C ASP A 133 -6.44 25.56 -59.01
N THR A 134 -5.71 25.46 -60.11
CA THR A 134 -4.87 26.54 -60.67
C THR A 134 -5.67 27.78 -61.07
N LYS A 135 -7.01 27.70 -61.18
CA LYS A 135 -7.87 28.86 -61.43
C LYS A 135 -8.21 29.67 -60.17
N ILE A 136 -8.02 29.09 -58.99
CA ILE A 136 -8.35 29.69 -57.68
C ILE A 136 -7.07 30.27 -57.00
N GLY A 137 -5.90 30.03 -57.61
CA GLY A 137 -4.58 30.56 -57.25
C GLY A 137 -3.48 29.55 -57.62
N ASP A 138 -2.21 29.98 -57.81
CA ASP A 138 -1.14 29.04 -58.18
C ASP A 138 -0.63 28.19 -56.98
N SER A 139 -1.20 28.36 -55.79
CA SER A 139 -0.92 27.59 -54.57
C SER A 139 -2.22 27.13 -53.92
N GLY A 140 -2.22 25.92 -53.34
CA GLY A 140 -3.43 25.24 -52.87
C GLY A 140 -4.31 26.11 -51.96
N SER A 141 -5.58 26.30 -52.35
CA SER A 141 -6.55 27.02 -51.53
C SER A 141 -6.93 26.16 -50.32
N VAL A 142 -6.91 26.74 -49.12
CA VAL A 142 -7.21 26.01 -47.89
C VAL A 142 -8.58 26.44 -47.39
N ILE A 143 -9.46 25.46 -47.22
CA ILE A 143 -10.76 25.63 -46.57
C ILE A 143 -10.76 24.74 -45.34
N GLU A 144 -10.98 25.32 -44.17
CA GLU A 144 -11.14 24.56 -42.94
C GLU A 144 -12.62 24.20 -42.76
N LEU A 145 -12.89 22.95 -42.38
CA LEU A 145 -14.21 22.45 -42.03
C LEU A 145 -14.33 22.36 -40.52
N VAL A 146 -15.41 22.90 -39.96
CA VAL A 146 -15.81 22.68 -38.57
C VAL A 146 -16.84 21.55 -38.55
N ILE A 147 -16.51 20.44 -37.89
CA ILE A 147 -17.35 19.24 -37.82
C ILE A 147 -17.83 19.07 -36.39
N LEU A 148 -19.13 19.27 -36.18
CA LEU A 148 -19.80 19.17 -34.87
C LEU A 148 -20.10 17.71 -34.53
N ASP A 149 -19.72 17.29 -33.32
CA ASP A 149 -20.06 15.96 -32.77
C ASP A 149 -21.44 15.97 -32.13
N LEU A 150 -22.47 16.11 -32.96
CA LEU A 150 -23.86 16.16 -32.50
C LEU A 150 -24.32 14.87 -31.78
N LYS A 151 -23.64 13.74 -32.00
CA LYS A 151 -23.98 12.44 -31.37
C LYS A 151 -23.62 12.40 -29.90
N ASN A 152 -22.51 13.03 -29.53
CA ASN A 152 -22.02 13.09 -28.15
C ASN A 152 -22.33 14.44 -27.47
N ALA A 153 -23.29 15.19 -28.02
CA ALA A 153 -23.72 16.47 -27.48
C ALA A 153 -24.33 16.32 -26.08
N ASN A 154 -23.86 17.13 -25.12
CA ASN A 154 -24.35 17.13 -23.75
C ASN A 154 -25.23 18.34 -23.49
N VAL A 155 -26.36 18.16 -22.81
CA VAL A 155 -27.24 19.29 -22.46
C VAL A 155 -26.57 20.13 -21.37
N SER A 156 -26.33 21.42 -21.64
CA SER A 156 -25.84 22.39 -20.64
C SER A 156 -27.00 23.00 -19.86
N SER A 157 -27.98 23.58 -20.55
CA SER A 157 -29.11 24.27 -19.93
C SER A 157 -30.42 24.16 -20.73
N ILE A 158 -31.55 24.33 -20.04
CA ILE A 158 -32.89 24.42 -20.62
C ILE A 158 -33.57 25.64 -19.99
N GLU A 159 -33.91 26.64 -20.80
CA GLU A 159 -34.49 27.91 -20.35
C GLU A 159 -35.82 28.17 -21.06
N PRO A 160 -36.93 28.41 -20.34
CA PRO A 160 -37.11 28.30 -18.89
C PRO A 160 -37.12 26.83 -18.41
N GLU A 161 -36.82 26.61 -17.13
CA GLU A 161 -36.78 25.26 -16.54
C GLU A 161 -38.12 24.52 -16.71
N GLN A 162 -38.07 23.38 -17.41
CA GLN A 162 -39.25 22.55 -17.67
C GLN A 162 -39.43 21.51 -16.56
N ASN A 163 -40.44 21.69 -15.72
CA ASN A 163 -40.76 20.75 -14.63
C ASN A 163 -41.45 19.46 -15.11
N ASN A 164 -42.19 19.53 -16.22
CA ASN A 164 -42.94 18.39 -16.76
C ASN A 164 -42.37 17.98 -18.12
N GLY A 165 -42.01 16.70 -18.28
CA GLY A 165 -41.62 16.15 -19.59
C GLY A 165 -40.18 16.43 -20.04
N ARG A 166 -39.31 16.96 -19.17
CA ARG A 166 -37.89 17.22 -19.46
C ARG A 166 -37.19 16.05 -20.13
N ASP A 167 -37.29 14.85 -19.56
CA ASP A 167 -36.61 13.66 -20.09
C ASP A 167 -37.14 13.26 -21.48
N SER A 168 -38.44 13.40 -21.72
CA SER A 168 -39.04 13.15 -23.02
C SER A 168 -38.56 14.16 -24.07
N ILE A 169 -38.49 15.44 -23.71
CA ILE A 169 -37.96 16.50 -24.58
C ILE A 169 -36.51 16.19 -24.94
N LEU A 170 -35.66 15.90 -23.96
CA LEU A 170 -34.26 15.58 -24.18
C LEU A 170 -34.07 14.33 -25.05
N ARG A 171 -34.90 13.29 -24.85
CA ARG A 171 -34.89 12.10 -25.69
C ARG A 171 -35.22 12.42 -27.16
N TYR A 172 -36.24 13.22 -27.42
CA TYR A 172 -36.61 13.58 -28.80
C TYR A 172 -35.62 14.55 -29.44
N LEU A 173 -35.05 15.48 -28.67
CA LEU A 173 -34.00 16.36 -29.17
C LEU A 173 -32.69 15.60 -29.44
N SER A 174 -32.38 14.54 -28.71
CA SER A 174 -31.27 13.64 -29.07
C SER A 174 -31.50 12.98 -30.44
N GLN A 175 -32.72 12.49 -30.71
CA GLN A 175 -33.09 11.98 -32.05
C GLN A 175 -33.02 13.06 -33.14
N TYR A 176 -33.31 14.31 -32.77
CA TYR A 176 -33.19 15.44 -33.66
C TYR A 176 -31.74 15.74 -34.03
N LEU A 177 -30.83 15.73 -33.05
CA LEU A 177 -29.39 15.89 -33.28
C LEU A 177 -28.83 14.76 -34.17
N ASP A 178 -29.27 13.52 -33.98
CA ASP A 178 -28.93 12.40 -34.87
C ASP A 178 -29.40 12.64 -36.32
N LEU A 179 -30.61 13.18 -36.49
CA LEU A 179 -31.13 13.55 -37.80
C LEU A 179 -30.27 14.65 -38.44
N LEU A 180 -29.96 15.72 -37.70
CA LEU A 180 -29.09 16.80 -38.20
C LEU A 180 -27.71 16.28 -38.61
N HIS A 181 -27.15 15.35 -37.83
CA HIS A 181 -25.91 14.68 -38.17
C HIS A 181 -26.05 13.91 -39.49
N SER A 182 -27.08 13.05 -39.62
CA SER A 182 -27.33 12.27 -40.84
C SER A 182 -27.59 13.11 -42.08
N ALA A 183 -28.16 14.31 -41.92
CA ALA A 183 -28.45 15.26 -42.99
C ALA A 183 -27.22 16.09 -43.40
N GLY A 184 -26.07 15.93 -42.73
CA GLY A 184 -24.84 16.67 -43.03
C GLY A 184 -24.79 18.08 -42.42
N ASN A 185 -25.80 18.51 -41.65
CA ASN A 185 -25.85 19.84 -41.03
C ASN A 185 -24.84 20.03 -39.88
N HIS A 186 -24.05 19.01 -39.58
CA HIS A 186 -22.97 19.04 -38.61
C HIS A 186 -21.62 19.48 -39.21
N VAL A 187 -21.52 19.61 -40.54
CA VAL A 187 -20.30 20.05 -41.23
C VAL A 187 -20.50 21.46 -41.76
N LEU A 188 -19.67 22.39 -41.31
CA LEU A 188 -19.71 23.80 -41.70
C LEU A 188 -18.36 24.25 -42.25
N PHE A 189 -18.35 25.23 -43.14
CA PHE A 189 -17.10 25.75 -43.71
C PHE A 189 -16.62 26.95 -42.89
N SER A 190 -15.39 26.95 -42.42
CA SER A 190 -14.76 28.14 -41.84
C SER A 190 -14.42 29.16 -42.94
N LEU A 191 -13.83 30.29 -42.56
CA LEU A 191 -13.39 31.31 -43.49
C LEU A 191 -12.39 30.73 -44.50
N PRO A 192 -12.67 30.81 -45.81
CA PRO A 192 -11.76 30.29 -46.81
C PRO A 192 -10.53 31.21 -46.97
N GLN A 193 -9.35 30.59 -47.14
CA GLN A 193 -8.10 31.31 -47.34
C GLN A 193 -7.66 31.18 -48.80
N PHE A 194 -7.81 32.29 -49.54
CA PHE A 194 -7.43 32.39 -50.95
C PHE A 194 -6.27 33.39 -51.10
N GLY A 195 -5.01 32.94 -51.18
CA GLY A 195 -3.85 33.81 -51.40
C GLY A 195 -2.48 33.13 -51.24
N GLN A 196 -1.46 33.65 -51.97
CA GLN A 196 -0.08 33.10 -52.03
C GLN A 196 0.86 33.55 -50.90
N ASN A 197 0.58 34.69 -50.23
CA ASN A 197 1.56 35.37 -49.36
C ASN A 197 0.97 35.89 -48.04
N VAL A 198 -0.21 35.44 -47.63
CA VAL A 198 -0.81 35.86 -46.36
C VAL A 198 -0.54 34.75 -45.35
N SER A 199 0.13 35.08 -44.24
CA SER A 199 0.21 34.17 -43.09
C SER A 199 -1.20 33.65 -42.79
N PRO A 200 -1.42 32.34 -42.64
CA PRO A 200 -2.75 31.81 -42.36
C PRO A 200 -3.32 32.56 -41.16
N MET A 201 -4.51 33.12 -41.33
CA MET A 201 -5.20 33.83 -40.25
C MET A 201 -5.35 32.87 -39.08
N ASP A 202 -4.79 33.22 -37.92
CA ASP A 202 -4.91 32.40 -36.74
C ASP A 202 -6.33 32.50 -36.20
N VAL A 203 -7.00 31.36 -36.08
CA VAL A 203 -8.38 31.25 -35.61
C VAL A 203 -8.33 30.46 -34.31
N SER A 204 -8.32 31.18 -33.18
CA SER A 204 -8.44 30.59 -31.85
C SER A 204 -9.69 31.12 -31.15
N PHE A 205 -10.72 30.28 -31.11
CA PHE A 205 -11.95 30.52 -30.37
C PHE A 205 -11.70 30.61 -28.86
N SER A 206 -10.68 29.94 -28.33
CA SER A 206 -10.29 30.00 -26.91
C SER A 206 -9.95 31.43 -26.45
N LEU A 207 -9.44 32.28 -27.36
CA LEU A 207 -9.04 33.66 -27.08
C LEU A 207 -10.14 34.70 -27.40
N MET A 208 -11.29 34.27 -27.93
CA MET A 208 -12.38 35.16 -28.37
C MET A 208 -13.23 35.67 -27.20
N THR A 209 -13.35 34.86 -26.14
CA THR A 209 -14.41 35.01 -25.15
C THR A 209 -13.99 35.94 -24.01
N THR A 210 -14.92 36.78 -23.54
CA THR A 210 -14.69 37.64 -22.36
C THR A 210 -15.04 36.89 -21.08
N SER A 211 -14.44 37.27 -19.95
CA SER A 211 -14.62 36.55 -18.66
C SER A 211 -16.08 36.31 -18.25
N ALA A 212 -17.03 37.15 -18.69
CA ALA A 212 -18.45 37.05 -18.36
C ALA A 212 -19.22 35.99 -19.18
N GLN A 213 -18.59 35.41 -20.21
CA GLN A 213 -19.24 34.54 -21.20
C GLN A 213 -18.78 33.07 -21.11
N TYR A 214 -17.86 32.74 -20.20
CA TYR A 214 -17.39 31.37 -20.03
C TYR A 214 -18.34 30.52 -19.19
N GLU A 215 -18.83 29.43 -19.78
CA GLU A 215 -19.39 28.29 -19.04
C GLU A 215 -18.24 27.35 -18.63
N TRP A 216 -17.58 27.68 -17.50
CA TRP A 216 -16.51 26.85 -16.94
C TRP A 216 -17.02 25.46 -16.55
N LEU A 217 -16.25 24.43 -16.87
CA LEU A 217 -16.53 23.08 -16.37
C LEU A 217 -16.06 22.93 -14.92
N ALA A 218 -16.84 22.20 -14.13
CA ALA A 218 -16.48 21.90 -12.75
C ALA A 218 -15.41 20.80 -12.62
N ALA A 219 -15.27 19.93 -13.64
CA ALA A 219 -14.37 18.78 -13.60
C ALA A 219 -13.90 18.31 -14.98
N ILE A 220 -12.72 17.68 -15.03
CA ILE A 220 -12.17 16.94 -16.18
C ILE A 220 -11.67 15.58 -15.72
N TYR A 221 -11.90 14.55 -16.53
CA TYR A 221 -11.46 13.18 -16.24
C TYR A 221 -11.86 12.67 -14.83
N GLY A 222 -13.00 13.13 -14.31
CA GLY A 222 -13.49 12.79 -12.96
C GLY A 222 -12.85 13.57 -11.80
N VAL A 223 -11.96 14.52 -12.09
CA VAL A 223 -11.28 15.37 -11.10
C VAL A 223 -11.84 16.78 -11.15
N THR A 224 -12.28 17.30 -10.00
CA THR A 224 -12.85 18.65 -9.92
C THR A 224 -11.77 19.73 -9.95
N VAL A 225 -12.13 20.93 -10.42
CA VAL A 225 -11.22 22.08 -10.47
C VAL A 225 -10.65 22.43 -9.09
N GLU A 226 -11.43 22.24 -8.02
CA GLU A 226 -10.99 22.46 -6.65
C GLU A 226 -9.86 21.51 -6.25
N HIS A 227 -9.94 20.24 -6.68
CA HIS A 227 -8.87 19.27 -6.41
C HIS A 227 -7.59 19.59 -7.18
N ILE A 228 -7.71 20.02 -8.44
CA ILE A 228 -6.56 20.47 -9.25
C ILE A 228 -5.90 21.68 -8.58
N ASN A 229 -6.69 22.70 -8.22
CA ASN A 229 -6.18 23.91 -7.58
C ASN A 229 -5.58 23.66 -6.20
N ALA A 230 -6.17 22.76 -5.41
CA ALA A 230 -5.60 22.34 -4.13
C ALA A 230 -4.23 21.64 -4.31
N HIS A 231 -4.10 20.79 -5.33
CA HIS A 231 -2.83 20.15 -5.66
C HIS A 231 -1.78 21.16 -6.11
N MET A 232 -2.12 22.06 -7.04
CA MET A 232 -1.23 23.11 -7.52
C MET A 232 -0.80 24.07 -6.39
N SER A 233 -1.73 24.43 -5.50
CA SER A 233 -1.44 25.24 -4.31
C SER A 233 -0.47 24.54 -3.37
N SER A 234 -0.61 23.21 -3.20
CA SER A 234 0.33 22.39 -2.43
C SER A 234 1.73 22.39 -3.07
N LEU A 235 1.84 22.17 -4.39
CA LEU A 235 3.11 22.24 -5.11
C LEU A 235 3.78 23.62 -4.99
N TRP A 236 3.00 24.69 -5.15
CA TRP A 236 3.46 26.06 -4.98
C TRP A 236 3.96 26.29 -3.55
N LEU A 237 3.21 25.83 -2.54
CA LEU A 237 3.56 26.02 -1.14
C LEU A 237 4.87 25.32 -0.78
N LYS A 238 5.10 24.11 -1.31
CA LYS A 238 6.40 23.41 -1.24
C LYS A 238 7.52 24.27 -1.82
N SER A 239 7.30 24.79 -3.03
CA SER A 239 8.27 25.62 -3.75
C SER A 239 8.57 26.91 -2.98
N ALA A 240 7.55 27.55 -2.43
CA ALA A 240 7.65 28.78 -1.67
C ALA A 240 8.37 28.56 -0.33
N MET A 241 8.13 27.44 0.37
CA MET A 241 8.89 27.12 1.59
C MET A 241 10.41 27.03 1.32
N LEU A 242 10.80 26.55 0.14
CA LEU A 242 12.21 26.47 -0.28
C LEU A 242 12.79 27.81 -0.75
N ALA A 243 11.95 28.73 -1.24
CA ALA A 243 12.35 30.08 -1.65
C ALA A 243 12.47 31.02 -0.44
N PHE A 244 11.48 31.04 0.45
CA PHE A 244 11.44 31.92 1.63
C PHE A 244 12.21 31.39 2.84
N GLY A 245 12.43 30.08 2.93
CA GLY A 245 13.15 29.49 4.04
C GLY A 245 14.65 29.76 3.89
N GLY A 246 15.25 30.54 4.81
CA GLY A 246 16.71 30.64 4.99
C GLY A 246 17.46 29.31 5.20
N VAL A 247 16.77 28.17 5.09
CA VAL A 247 17.29 26.83 4.75
C VAL A 247 17.66 26.76 3.25
N ALA A 248 18.06 27.88 2.65
CA ALA A 248 18.93 27.84 1.48
C ALA A 248 20.26 27.26 1.95
N SER A 249 20.31 25.93 2.01
CA SER A 249 21.54 25.26 1.60
C SER A 249 21.97 25.91 0.28
N SER A 250 23.27 26.00 0.08
CA SER A 250 23.96 26.50 -1.11
C SER A 250 23.58 25.77 -2.43
N ASN A 251 22.41 25.15 -2.48
CA ASN A 251 21.84 24.48 -3.62
C ASN A 251 21.48 25.54 -4.67
N THR A 252 22.31 25.57 -5.71
CA THR A 252 22.19 26.39 -6.91
C THR A 252 21.07 25.94 -7.84
N ASP A 253 20.38 24.82 -7.54
CA ASP A 253 19.28 24.33 -8.37
C ASP A 253 18.02 25.19 -8.18
N TRP A 254 17.68 25.96 -9.21
CA TRP A 254 16.53 26.85 -9.25
C TRP A 254 15.21 26.10 -9.44
N ARG A 255 15.25 24.88 -9.99
CA ARG A 255 14.06 24.08 -10.37
C ARG A 255 13.02 23.94 -9.25
N PRO A 256 13.37 23.56 -8.00
CA PRO A 256 12.37 23.37 -6.96
C PRO A 256 11.75 24.68 -6.43
N ARG A 257 12.30 25.85 -6.80
CA ARG A 257 11.82 27.18 -6.36
C ARG A 257 11.01 27.92 -7.43
N CYS A 258 11.12 27.52 -8.71
CA CYS A 258 10.61 28.30 -9.83
C CYS A 258 9.11 28.53 -9.84
N LEU A 259 8.32 27.68 -9.16
CA LEU A 259 6.88 27.85 -9.07
C LEU A 259 6.49 28.99 -8.10
N ALA A 260 7.37 29.37 -7.18
CA ALA A 260 7.15 30.41 -6.18
C ALA A 260 8.04 31.65 -6.39
N GLU A 261 9.26 31.48 -6.88
CA GLU A 261 10.18 32.57 -7.18
C GLU A 261 11.08 32.21 -8.36
N PHE A 262 11.23 33.16 -9.29
CA PHE A 262 12.14 33.04 -10.42
C PHE A 262 12.94 34.32 -10.60
N SER A 263 14.20 34.21 -11.02
CA SER A 263 15.04 35.38 -11.30
C SER A 263 15.83 35.16 -12.59
N ARG A 264 15.77 36.12 -13.50
CA ARG A 264 16.51 36.13 -14.76
C ARG A 264 17.74 37.00 -14.63
N LYS A 265 18.92 36.40 -14.77
CA LYS A 265 20.23 37.09 -14.70
C LYS A 265 20.96 37.17 -16.04
N GLU A 266 20.38 36.61 -17.09
CA GLU A 266 21.03 36.47 -18.40
C GLU A 266 20.15 37.09 -19.49
N GLY A 267 20.78 37.70 -20.49
CA GLY A 267 20.11 38.23 -21.69
C GLY A 267 19.90 39.75 -21.72
N GLY A 268 20.43 40.50 -20.76
CA GLY A 268 20.30 41.98 -20.72
C GLY A 268 19.04 42.47 -20.01
N ASP A 269 18.08 41.59 -19.76
CA ASP A 269 16.87 41.88 -18.98
C ASP A 269 16.97 41.23 -17.60
N PHE A 270 17.14 42.05 -16.56
CA PHE A 270 17.29 41.58 -15.18
C PHE A 270 15.99 41.78 -14.40
N PHE A 271 15.32 40.67 -14.07
CA PHE A 271 14.09 40.74 -13.28
C PHE A 271 13.95 39.58 -12.29
N ARG A 272 13.17 39.82 -11.25
CA ARG A 272 12.77 38.85 -10.24
C ARG A 272 11.25 38.82 -10.13
N ILE A 273 10.68 37.61 -10.19
CA ILE A 273 9.25 37.37 -10.06
C ILE A 273 9.01 36.54 -8.80
N LYS A 274 8.10 37.00 -7.94
CA LYS A 274 7.53 36.22 -6.84
C LYS A 274 6.10 35.88 -7.18
N PHE A 275 5.79 34.60 -7.25
CA PHE A 275 4.49 34.07 -7.64
C PHE A 275 3.64 33.77 -6.41
N GLY A 276 2.34 34.06 -6.52
CA GLY A 276 1.31 33.44 -5.73
C GLY A 276 0.95 32.04 -6.26
N ALA A 277 0.08 31.33 -5.55
CA ALA A 277 -0.37 30.02 -6.00
C ALA A 277 -1.08 30.11 -7.37
N PRO A 278 -0.70 29.31 -8.37
CA PRO A 278 -1.36 29.33 -9.67
C PRO A 278 -2.77 28.74 -9.59
N HIS A 279 -3.68 29.30 -10.38
CA HIS A 279 -5.09 28.91 -10.42
C HIS A 279 -5.49 28.39 -11.80
N VAL A 280 -6.10 27.22 -11.84
CA VAL A 280 -6.61 26.57 -13.06
C VAL A 280 -8.12 26.71 -13.11
N ASN A 281 -8.64 27.06 -14.28
CA ASN A 281 -10.06 26.97 -14.62
C ASN A 281 -10.21 26.09 -15.86
N ILE A 282 -11.23 25.23 -15.87
CA ILE A 282 -11.41 24.26 -16.95
C ILE A 282 -12.27 24.87 -18.04
N LEU A 283 -11.71 25.03 -19.24
CA LEU A 283 -12.47 25.46 -20.41
C LEU A 283 -13.28 24.30 -20.96
N CYS A 284 -12.63 23.19 -21.31
CA CYS A 284 -13.25 21.98 -21.85
C CYS A 284 -12.50 20.73 -21.37
N ALA A 285 -12.84 19.56 -21.92
CA ALA A 285 -12.14 18.32 -21.60
C ALA A 285 -10.66 18.29 -22.04
N ARG A 286 -10.23 19.22 -22.90
CA ARG A 286 -8.88 19.26 -23.51
C ARG A 286 -8.11 20.55 -23.28
N GLU A 287 -8.76 21.61 -22.78
CA GLU A 287 -8.14 22.93 -22.58
C GLU A 287 -8.50 23.47 -21.20
N VAL A 288 -7.52 24.14 -20.59
CA VAL A 288 -7.67 24.85 -19.34
C VAL A 288 -7.04 26.24 -19.45
N VAL A 289 -7.49 27.17 -18.60
CA VAL A 289 -6.81 28.44 -18.36
C VAL A 289 -6.04 28.34 -17.05
N ILE A 290 -4.72 28.43 -17.11
CA ILE A 290 -3.88 28.65 -15.93
C ILE A 290 -3.66 30.16 -15.75
N LYS A 291 -3.90 30.64 -14.53
CA LYS A 291 -3.65 32.01 -14.10
C LYS A 291 -2.48 31.99 -13.15
N PHE A 292 -1.40 32.65 -13.54
CA PHE A 292 -0.24 32.90 -12.70
C PHE A 292 -0.45 34.21 -11.97
N ASP A 293 -0.69 34.11 -10.66
CA ASP A 293 -0.72 35.27 -9.78
C ASP A 293 0.74 35.69 -9.50
N ILE A 294 1.08 36.94 -9.79
CA ILE A 294 2.39 37.53 -9.54
C ILE A 294 2.22 38.48 -8.36
N ASP A 295 2.73 38.07 -7.20
CA ASP A 295 2.65 38.86 -5.97
C ASP A 295 3.52 40.11 -6.10
N GLU A 296 4.74 39.94 -6.61
CA GLU A 296 5.75 40.99 -6.77
C GLU A 296 6.63 40.72 -8.00
N LEU A 297 6.84 41.74 -8.82
CA LEU A 297 7.71 41.74 -10.00
C LEU A 297 8.65 42.93 -9.91
N GLU A 298 9.95 42.67 -9.95
CA GLU A 298 11.01 43.66 -9.75
C GLU A 298 11.99 43.63 -10.93
N PHE A 299 12.29 44.80 -11.49
CA PHE A 299 13.27 45.00 -12.57
C PHE A 299 14.53 45.68 -12.04
N PHE A 300 15.69 45.35 -12.61
CA PHE A 300 17.01 45.81 -12.19
C PHE A 300 17.85 46.23 -13.40
N ASP A 301 18.80 47.14 -13.19
CA ASP A 301 19.73 47.58 -14.24
C ASP A 301 20.84 46.55 -14.51
N ASP A 302 21.16 45.70 -13.53
CA ASP A 302 22.21 44.69 -13.58
C ASP A 302 21.82 43.39 -12.85
N ASP A 303 22.76 42.44 -12.76
CA ASP A 303 22.56 41.13 -12.14
C ASP A 303 22.64 41.13 -10.59
N ASP A 304 22.83 42.30 -9.98
CA ASP A 304 22.87 42.50 -8.53
C ASP A 304 21.49 42.82 -7.93
N PHE A 305 20.74 41.74 -7.67
CA PHE A 305 19.44 41.80 -6.99
C PHE A 305 19.49 42.23 -5.51
N THR A 306 20.64 42.64 -4.98
CA THR A 306 20.74 43.27 -3.66
C THR A 306 20.49 44.77 -3.69
N LEU A 307 20.59 45.38 -4.88
CA LEU A 307 20.27 46.79 -5.11
C LEU A 307 18.76 47.03 -5.08
N ALA A 308 18.36 48.30 -4.98
CA ALA A 308 16.96 48.67 -5.06
C ALA A 308 16.47 48.45 -6.51
N PRO A 309 15.27 47.85 -6.71
CA PRO A 309 14.75 47.64 -8.05
C PRO A 309 14.44 48.97 -8.73
N VAL A 310 14.73 49.04 -10.03
CA VAL A 310 14.41 50.17 -10.92
C VAL A 310 12.91 50.37 -10.97
N ARG A 311 12.17 49.26 -11.06
CA ARG A 311 10.72 49.27 -11.15
C ARG A 311 10.10 48.07 -10.46
N THR A 312 8.96 48.30 -9.82
CA THR A 312 8.24 47.25 -9.10
C THR A 312 6.77 47.27 -9.47
N PHE A 313 6.24 46.10 -9.77
CA PHE A 313 4.82 45.86 -9.99
C PHE A 313 4.32 44.82 -8.98
N THR A 314 3.06 44.92 -8.58
CA THR A 314 2.47 44.00 -7.60
C THR A 314 1.09 43.55 -8.07
N LYS A 315 0.71 42.32 -7.69
CA LYS A 315 -0.61 41.73 -7.96
C LYS A 315 -0.94 41.64 -9.45
N TRP A 316 0.07 41.48 -10.30
CA TRP A 316 -0.14 41.18 -11.71
C TRP A 316 -0.71 39.77 -11.86
N LYS A 317 -1.47 39.53 -12.93
CA LYS A 317 -2.04 38.23 -13.26
C LYS A 317 -1.83 37.97 -14.73
N VAL A 318 -1.13 36.88 -15.05
CA VAL A 318 -0.92 36.42 -16.43
C VAL A 318 -1.73 35.15 -16.63
N ALA A 319 -2.68 35.19 -17.56
CA ALA A 319 -3.52 34.04 -17.90
C ALA A 319 -3.03 33.40 -19.20
N MET A 320 -2.85 32.08 -19.18
CA MET A 320 -2.44 31.26 -20.32
C MET A 320 -3.49 30.18 -20.59
N VAL A 321 -3.86 30.01 -21.86
CA VAL A 321 -4.63 28.85 -22.33
C VAL A 321 -3.64 27.73 -22.65
N VAL A 322 -3.86 26.56 -22.09
CA VAL A 322 -2.98 25.40 -22.28
C VAL A 322 -3.83 24.14 -22.49
N ASN A 323 -3.38 23.29 -23.41
CA ASN A 323 -3.99 21.99 -23.61
C ASN A 323 -3.68 21.06 -22.44
N VAL A 324 -4.54 20.07 -22.19
CA VAL A 324 -4.34 19.05 -21.17
C VAL A 324 -4.38 17.65 -21.75
N LEU A 325 -3.51 16.80 -21.21
CA LEU A 325 -3.39 15.39 -21.56
C LEU A 325 -3.72 14.54 -20.33
N GLN A 326 -4.50 13.48 -20.56
CA GLN A 326 -4.68 12.43 -19.57
C GLN A 326 -3.57 11.40 -19.75
N GLY A 327 -2.68 11.29 -18.75
CA GLY A 327 -1.72 10.21 -18.67
C GLY A 327 -2.40 8.97 -18.07
N THR A 328 -2.54 7.91 -18.86
CA THR A 328 -2.84 6.59 -18.31
C THR A 328 -1.53 5.98 -17.80
N GLY A 329 -1.42 5.82 -16.48
CA GLY A 329 -0.30 5.08 -15.88
C GLY A 329 -0.30 3.61 -16.33
N ILE A 330 0.81 2.92 -16.15
CA ILE A 330 0.94 1.45 -16.41
C ILE A 330 -0.09 0.64 -15.59
N TYR A 331 -0.61 1.24 -14.52
CA TYR A 331 -1.68 0.70 -13.68
C TYR A 331 -2.89 1.63 -13.75
N ASP A 332 -4.09 1.11 -14.04
CA ASP A 332 -5.39 1.83 -14.14
C ASP A 332 -5.81 2.59 -12.85
N ASN A 333 -4.96 2.63 -11.82
CA ASN A 333 -5.24 3.23 -10.52
C ASN A 333 -4.67 4.64 -10.34
N VAL A 334 -3.86 5.13 -11.29
CA VAL A 334 -3.26 6.47 -11.23
C VAL A 334 -3.92 7.37 -12.25
N VAL A 335 -4.59 8.42 -11.77
CA VAL A 335 -5.09 9.49 -12.61
C VAL A 335 -4.04 10.58 -12.66
N ARG A 336 -3.45 10.80 -13.84
CA ARG A 336 -2.48 11.87 -14.09
C ARG A 336 -3.01 12.83 -15.14
N ILE A 337 -3.07 14.11 -14.82
CA ILE A 337 -3.45 15.20 -15.72
C ILE A 337 -2.21 16.07 -15.90
N MET A 338 -1.83 16.35 -17.15
CA MET A 338 -0.63 17.12 -17.49
C MET A 338 -0.96 18.22 -18.48
N PHE A 339 -0.20 19.31 -18.42
CA PHE A 339 -0.18 20.30 -19.48
C PHE A 339 0.52 19.76 -20.73
N ASP A 340 -0.09 20.02 -21.88
CA ASP A 340 0.61 20.06 -23.16
C ASP A 340 1.03 21.49 -23.44
N LEU A 341 2.28 21.77 -23.09
CA LEU A 341 2.86 23.11 -23.09
C LEU A 341 3.21 23.61 -24.49
N THR A 342 3.19 22.73 -25.50
CA THR A 342 3.47 23.10 -26.90
C THR A 342 2.42 24.04 -27.50
N ASN A 343 1.24 24.13 -26.87
CA ASN A 343 0.09 24.91 -27.33
C ASN A 343 -0.26 26.07 -26.38
N GLY A 344 0.68 26.50 -25.52
CA GLY A 344 0.49 27.60 -24.59
C GLY A 344 0.23 28.93 -25.29
N ARG A 345 -0.88 29.60 -24.97
CA ARG A 345 -1.28 30.88 -25.59
C ARG A 345 -1.66 31.92 -24.55
N TYR A 346 -1.18 33.14 -24.72
CA TYR A 346 -1.49 34.26 -23.82
C TYR A 346 -2.95 34.72 -23.94
N HIS A 347 -3.62 34.91 -22.80
CA HIS A 347 -5.01 35.32 -22.72
C HIS A 347 -5.16 36.75 -22.17
N HIS A 348 -5.28 37.72 -23.07
CA HIS A 348 -5.30 39.14 -22.69
C HIS A 348 -6.47 39.54 -21.77
N THR A 349 -7.72 39.12 -22.04
CA THR A 349 -8.89 39.57 -21.23
C THR A 349 -8.98 38.97 -19.83
N LEU A 350 -8.29 37.86 -19.57
CA LEU A 350 -8.25 37.19 -18.27
C LEU A 350 -6.99 37.56 -17.47
N SER A 351 -6.06 38.27 -18.11
CA SER A 351 -4.88 38.84 -17.48
C SER A 351 -5.23 40.21 -16.89
N ALA A 352 -4.56 40.57 -15.80
CA ALA A 352 -4.82 41.83 -15.09
C ALA A 352 -3.49 42.44 -14.64
N TYR A 353 -3.32 43.73 -14.90
CA TYR A 353 -2.11 44.47 -14.58
C TYR A 353 -2.43 45.68 -13.70
N PRO A 354 -2.78 45.49 -12.41
CA PRO A 354 -3.04 46.61 -11.51
C PRO A 354 -1.85 47.56 -11.41
N GLY A 355 -2.11 48.87 -11.41
CA GLY A 355 -1.06 49.90 -11.34
C GLY A 355 -0.30 50.12 -12.64
N PHE A 356 -0.67 49.43 -13.73
CA PHE A 356 -0.12 49.64 -15.06
C PHE A 356 -0.69 50.92 -15.71
N ASN A 357 0.16 51.71 -16.35
CA ASN A 357 -0.23 52.90 -17.12
C ASN A 357 0.04 52.65 -18.60
N GLU A 358 -1.01 52.60 -19.42
CA GLU A 358 -0.93 52.38 -20.87
C GLU A 358 -0.18 53.49 -21.62
N ASN A 359 0.02 54.67 -21.01
CA ASN A 359 0.72 55.78 -21.64
C ASN A 359 2.23 55.81 -21.32
N ASP A 360 2.72 54.85 -20.53
CA ASP A 360 4.12 54.75 -20.13
C ASP A 360 4.82 53.72 -21.04
N GLU A 361 5.60 54.21 -22.00
CA GLU A 361 6.28 53.37 -23.01
C GLU A 361 7.20 52.31 -22.35
N GLU A 362 7.89 52.68 -21.28
CA GLU A 362 8.78 51.76 -20.56
C GLU A 362 7.97 50.68 -19.82
N ALA A 363 6.83 51.04 -19.22
CA ALA A 363 5.93 50.06 -18.61
C ALA A 363 5.36 49.08 -19.65
N LEU A 364 5.02 49.57 -20.85
CA LEU A 364 4.57 48.73 -21.97
C LEU A 364 5.64 47.72 -22.38
N GLU A 365 6.90 48.14 -22.51
CA GLU A 365 8.03 47.26 -22.80
C GLU A 365 8.18 46.17 -21.73
N TYR A 366 8.12 46.52 -20.44
CA TYR A 366 8.16 45.54 -19.35
C TYR A 366 6.99 44.56 -19.38
N ARG A 367 5.79 45.02 -19.73
CA ARG A 367 4.62 44.14 -19.84
C ARG A 367 4.81 43.14 -20.99
N GLU A 368 5.20 43.59 -22.16
CA GLU A 368 5.41 42.72 -23.32
C GLU A 368 6.57 41.74 -23.09
N LEU A 369 7.64 42.17 -22.43
CA LEU A 369 8.74 41.31 -21.99
C LEU A 369 8.25 40.17 -21.09
N ILE A 370 7.39 40.47 -20.11
CA ILE A 370 6.84 39.43 -19.22
C ILE A 370 5.89 38.50 -19.99
N ILE A 371 5.04 39.02 -20.87
CA ILE A 371 4.17 38.18 -21.71
C ILE A 371 5.01 37.23 -22.60
N ALA A 372 6.09 37.73 -23.22
CA ALA A 372 7.02 36.93 -24.00
C ALA A 372 7.69 35.86 -23.14
N PHE A 373 8.19 36.23 -21.95
CA PHE A 373 8.77 35.28 -20.99
C PHE A 373 7.81 34.14 -20.65
N PHE A 374 6.53 34.43 -20.35
CA PHE A 374 5.56 33.38 -20.06
C PHE A 374 5.24 32.50 -21.27
N THR A 375 5.20 33.08 -22.47
CA THR A 375 4.78 32.36 -23.69
C THR A 375 5.91 31.49 -24.24
N GLU A 376 7.17 31.93 -24.12
CA GLU A 376 8.30 31.30 -24.80
C GLU A 376 9.22 30.51 -23.85
N GLU A 377 9.35 30.93 -22.58
CA GLU A 377 10.38 30.40 -21.67
C GLU A 377 9.79 29.74 -20.42
N TYR A 378 8.85 30.39 -19.72
CA TYR A 378 8.40 29.97 -18.40
C TYR A 378 7.67 28.62 -18.42
N LEU A 379 6.88 28.35 -19.46
CA LEU A 379 6.22 27.06 -19.62
C LEU A 379 7.24 25.92 -19.77
N GLU A 380 8.31 26.13 -20.55
CA GLU A 380 9.40 25.16 -20.68
C GLU A 380 10.19 24.99 -19.37
N ILE A 381 10.35 26.07 -18.61
CA ILE A 381 10.89 26.01 -17.24
C ILE A 381 10.03 25.11 -16.34
N LEU A 382 8.70 25.28 -16.35
CA LEU A 382 7.79 24.43 -15.59
C LEU A 382 7.84 22.97 -16.06
N HIS A 383 8.00 22.74 -17.37
CA HIS A 383 8.21 21.41 -17.92
C HIS A 383 9.48 20.77 -17.36
N GLY A 384 10.63 21.47 -17.47
CA GLY A 384 11.94 21.00 -17.02
C GLY A 384 12.04 20.81 -15.50
N ALA A 385 11.24 21.53 -14.72
CA ALA A 385 11.12 21.36 -13.28
C ALA A 385 10.10 20.28 -12.86
N GLY A 386 9.32 19.72 -13.80
CA GLY A 386 8.29 18.71 -13.54
C GLY A 386 6.94 19.26 -13.06
N TYR A 387 6.74 20.58 -13.06
CA TYR A 387 5.49 21.25 -12.67
C TYR A 387 4.43 21.27 -13.78
N HIS A 388 4.66 20.59 -14.90
CA HIS A 388 3.67 20.39 -15.95
C HIS A 388 2.57 19.39 -15.54
N VAL A 389 2.72 18.67 -14.43
CA VAL A 389 1.70 17.75 -13.89
C VAL A 389 0.71 18.53 -13.04
N LEU A 390 -0.51 18.70 -13.56
CA LEU A 390 -1.60 19.45 -12.93
C LEU A 390 -2.21 18.73 -11.73
N TYR A 391 -2.29 17.42 -11.84
CA TYR A 391 -2.89 16.57 -10.83
C TYR A 391 -2.36 15.16 -11.00
N GLU A 392 -1.92 14.57 -9.89
CA GLU A 392 -1.59 13.16 -9.82
C GLU A 392 -2.24 12.58 -8.56
N HIS A 393 -3.10 11.60 -8.76
CA HIS A 393 -3.73 10.88 -7.67
C HIS A 393 -3.69 9.39 -7.90
N ASP A 394 -3.11 8.69 -6.94
CA ASP A 394 -3.17 7.25 -6.85
C ASP A 394 -4.35 6.86 -5.95
N ALA A 395 -5.37 6.24 -6.54
CA ALA A 395 -6.57 5.81 -5.80
C ALA A 395 -6.25 4.87 -4.63
N ARG A 396 -5.08 4.20 -4.63
CA ARG A 396 -4.61 3.36 -3.52
C ARG A 396 -4.30 4.16 -2.25
N TRP A 397 -4.03 5.46 -2.37
CA TRP A 397 -3.81 6.36 -1.25
C TRP A 397 -5.02 6.41 -0.30
N GLU A 398 -6.24 6.36 -0.85
CA GLU A 398 -7.47 6.33 -0.05
C GLU A 398 -7.62 5.01 0.71
N SER A 399 -7.24 3.90 0.10
CA SER A 399 -7.25 2.58 0.73
C SER A 399 -6.34 2.57 1.95
N ILE A 400 -5.15 3.18 1.85
CA ILE A 400 -4.20 3.33 2.96
C ILE A 400 -4.79 4.25 4.04
N LYS A 401 -5.40 5.38 3.68
CA LYS A 401 -6.10 6.27 4.64
C LYS A 401 -7.22 5.56 5.39
N LYS A 402 -8.02 4.73 4.69
CA LYS A 402 -9.15 3.99 5.29
C LYS A 402 -8.66 2.85 6.18
N HIS A 403 -7.65 2.10 5.74
CA HIS A 403 -7.10 0.96 6.50
C HIS A 403 -6.21 1.34 7.69
N SER A 404 -5.63 2.55 7.74
CA SER A 404 -4.73 2.95 8.83
C SER A 404 -5.41 3.64 10.01
N PHE A 405 -6.66 4.12 9.87
CA PHE A 405 -7.30 4.96 10.90
C PHE A 405 -8.69 4.49 11.36
N GLU A 406 -9.45 3.77 10.53
CA GLU A 406 -10.61 3.07 11.05
C GLU A 406 -10.08 1.79 11.69
N SER A 407 -10.09 1.76 13.02
CA SER A 407 -9.83 0.55 13.79
C SER A 407 -10.78 -0.53 13.28
N SER A 408 -10.32 -1.34 12.32
CA SER A 408 -10.76 -2.72 12.21
C SER A 408 -10.66 -3.22 13.65
N ASP A 409 -11.80 -3.53 14.28
CA ASP A 409 -11.83 -4.18 15.58
C ASP A 409 -10.67 -5.16 15.62
N ASP A 410 -9.71 -4.92 16.53
CA ASP A 410 -8.46 -5.68 16.72
C ASP A 410 -8.84 -7.12 17.11
N THR A 411 -9.38 -7.85 16.14
CA THR A 411 -9.71 -9.25 16.29
C THR A 411 -8.38 -9.93 16.04
N GLU A 412 -7.58 -10.06 17.12
CA GLU A 412 -6.31 -10.79 17.11
C GLU A 412 -6.55 -12.18 16.48
N GLY A 413 -6.21 -12.31 15.20
CA GLY A 413 -6.30 -13.57 14.48
C GLY A 413 -5.09 -14.41 14.83
N SER A 414 -5.33 -15.66 15.21
CA SER A 414 -4.28 -16.53 15.73
C SER A 414 -3.78 -17.55 14.70
N TRP A 415 -2.50 -17.93 14.74
CA TRP A 415 -1.89 -18.95 13.84
C TRP A 415 -2.68 -20.25 13.72
N TRP A 416 -3.38 -20.71 14.76
CA TRP A 416 -4.21 -21.93 14.65
C TRP A 416 -5.45 -21.79 13.78
N SER A 417 -5.88 -20.56 13.46
CA SER A 417 -7.01 -20.33 12.55
C SER A 417 -6.67 -20.71 11.10
N LEU A 418 -5.38 -20.78 10.74
CA LEU A 418 -4.87 -21.17 9.41
C LEU A 418 -5.38 -22.52 8.88
N GLU A 419 -5.92 -23.38 9.75
CA GLU A 419 -6.48 -24.68 9.38
C GLU A 419 -7.92 -24.60 8.82
N LEU A 420 -8.63 -23.48 9.04
CA LEU A 420 -10.03 -23.26 8.62
C LEU A 420 -10.11 -22.50 7.29
N GLY A 421 -9.53 -23.07 6.23
CA GLY A 421 -9.89 -22.81 4.83
C GLY A 421 -9.88 -21.35 4.35
N ASP A 422 -8.68 -20.79 4.11
CA ASP A 422 -8.53 -19.68 3.17
C ASP A 422 -8.16 -20.26 1.78
N PRO A 423 -8.93 -20.02 0.70
CA PRO A 423 -8.60 -20.49 -0.65
C PRO A 423 -7.28 -19.89 -1.20
N SER A 424 -6.68 -18.92 -0.50
CA SER A 424 -5.35 -18.37 -0.79
C SER A 424 -4.20 -18.99 0.01
N GLY A 425 -4.46 -20.05 0.81
CA GLY A 425 -3.65 -20.62 1.91
C GLY A 425 -2.21 -21.11 1.67
N VAL A 426 -1.45 -20.46 0.79
CA VAL A 426 -0.07 -20.79 0.42
C VAL A 426 0.95 -19.96 1.22
N THR A 427 0.62 -18.76 1.72
CA THR A 427 1.64 -17.80 2.20
C THR A 427 2.18 -18.06 3.62
N SER A 428 1.31 -18.32 4.62
CA SER A 428 1.73 -18.33 6.04
C SER A 428 2.48 -19.60 6.47
N ARG A 429 2.13 -20.76 5.90
CA ARG A 429 2.86 -22.03 6.12
C ARG A 429 4.23 -21.99 5.43
N GLU A 430 4.30 -21.41 4.23
CA GLU A 430 5.57 -21.18 3.53
C GLU A 430 6.49 -20.25 4.34
N THR A 431 5.94 -19.23 5.02
CA THR A 431 6.73 -18.40 5.94
C THR A 431 7.41 -19.23 7.02
N ILE A 432 6.68 -20.05 7.76
CA ILE A 432 7.24 -20.85 8.86
C ILE A 432 8.30 -21.83 8.32
N GLN A 433 8.02 -22.50 7.21
CA GLN A 433 8.93 -23.51 6.65
C GLN A 433 10.18 -22.92 5.97
N ARG A 434 10.09 -21.72 5.39
CA ARG A 434 11.21 -21.05 4.71
C ARG A 434 11.96 -20.03 5.58
N ALA A 435 11.58 -19.87 6.85
CA ALA A 435 12.33 -19.04 7.79
C ALA A 435 13.73 -19.65 8.02
N LYS A 436 14.79 -18.88 7.73
CA LYS A 436 16.19 -19.31 7.87
C LYS A 436 16.93 -18.40 8.83
N MET A 437 17.57 -18.99 9.84
CA MET A 437 18.28 -18.22 10.89
C MET A 437 19.66 -17.71 10.47
N TYR A 438 20.23 -18.18 9.34
CA TYR A 438 21.56 -17.77 8.82
C TYR A 438 22.68 -17.66 9.87
N GLY A 439 22.68 -18.57 10.86
CA GLY A 439 23.69 -18.65 11.91
C GLY A 439 23.45 -17.76 13.14
N PHE A 440 22.40 -16.92 13.14
CA PHE A 440 21.94 -16.18 14.31
C PHE A 440 21.24 -17.14 15.29
N ASP A 441 21.35 -16.85 16.58
CA ASP A 441 20.77 -17.67 17.65
C ASP A 441 19.32 -17.27 17.94
N GLN A 442 19.01 -15.99 17.72
CA GLN A 442 17.67 -15.43 17.86
C GLN A 442 17.38 -14.41 16.75
N VAL A 443 16.16 -14.46 16.21
CA VAL A 443 15.62 -13.47 15.27
C VAL A 443 14.26 -13.02 15.79
N VAL A 444 14.09 -11.72 16.02
CA VAL A 444 12.81 -11.11 16.40
C VAL A 444 12.36 -10.19 15.29
N ALA A 445 11.29 -10.56 14.59
CA ALA A 445 10.62 -9.74 13.60
C ALA A 445 9.50 -8.94 14.25
N ILE A 446 9.47 -7.63 14.03
CA ILE A 446 8.45 -6.70 14.53
C ILE A 446 7.76 -6.07 13.32
N SER A 447 6.45 -6.24 13.21
CA SER A 447 5.67 -5.70 12.10
C SER A 447 5.50 -4.18 12.20
N GLN A 448 5.36 -3.48 11.07
CA GLN A 448 4.97 -2.07 11.03
C GLN A 448 3.66 -1.84 11.80
N GLY A 449 2.71 -2.77 11.66
CA GLY A 449 1.45 -2.75 12.40
C GLY A 449 1.66 -2.75 13.92
N SER A 450 2.61 -3.56 14.43
CA SER A 450 2.96 -3.59 15.86
C SER A 450 3.42 -2.22 16.37
N ILE A 451 4.28 -1.53 15.60
CA ILE A 451 4.79 -0.21 15.97
C ILE A 451 3.66 0.82 16.02
N ASN A 452 2.76 0.81 15.03
CA ASN A 452 1.60 1.71 15.02
C ASN A 452 0.63 1.41 16.18
N ALA A 453 0.38 0.13 16.47
CA ALA A 453 -0.44 -0.26 17.62
C ALA A 453 0.18 0.19 18.95
N GLN A 454 1.50 0.21 19.06
CA GLN A 454 2.19 0.75 20.23
C GLN A 454 2.03 2.26 20.36
N PHE A 455 2.13 3.03 19.27
CA PHE A 455 1.85 4.46 19.32
C PHE A 455 0.41 4.76 19.75
N SER A 456 -0.56 3.99 19.23
CA SER A 456 -1.96 4.07 19.67
C SER A 456 -2.12 3.73 21.15
N ALA A 457 -1.43 2.69 21.64
CA ALA A 457 -1.45 2.30 23.04
C ALA A 457 -0.79 3.35 23.96
N LEU A 458 0.32 3.95 23.55
CA LEU A 458 0.96 5.05 24.26
C LEU A 458 0.05 6.26 24.32
N TRP A 459 -0.57 6.64 23.20
CA TRP A 459 -1.51 7.75 23.12
C TRP A 459 -2.74 7.55 24.02
N ALA A 460 -3.26 6.32 24.10
CA ALA A 460 -4.37 5.99 24.99
C ALA A 460 -3.98 5.93 26.48
N SER A 461 -2.68 5.92 26.80
CA SER A 461 -2.20 5.88 28.19
C SER A 461 -2.23 7.26 28.83
N ALA A 462 -2.85 7.36 30.01
CA ALA A 462 -2.89 8.59 30.79
C ALA A 462 -1.50 9.11 31.22
N SER A 463 -0.45 8.26 31.20
CA SER A 463 0.92 8.64 31.54
C SER A 463 1.66 9.39 30.42
N ALA A 464 1.15 9.37 29.19
CA ALA A 464 1.83 9.89 28.01
C ALA A 464 1.26 11.25 27.56
N VAL A 465 1.16 12.21 28.49
CA VAL A 465 0.52 13.52 28.26
C VAL A 465 1.09 14.22 27.01
N LEU A 466 2.40 14.11 26.75
CA LEU A 466 3.06 14.70 25.57
C LEU A 466 2.51 14.18 24.24
N PHE A 467 2.08 12.92 24.16
CA PHE A 467 1.44 12.37 22.95
C PHE A 467 0.00 12.86 22.76
N HIS A 468 -0.64 13.38 23.81
CA HIS A 468 -2.02 13.87 23.72
C HIS A 468 -2.07 15.38 23.52
N THR A 469 -1.31 16.13 24.32
CA THR A 469 -1.30 17.59 24.31
C THR A 469 0.10 18.10 24.62
N TRP A 470 0.54 19.10 23.87
CA TRP A 470 1.79 19.79 24.15
C TRP A 470 1.68 21.28 23.82
N ALA A 471 2.40 22.09 24.57
CA ALA A 471 2.46 23.53 24.36
C ALA A 471 3.88 24.08 24.57
N TYR A 472 4.21 25.08 23.77
CA TYR A 472 5.40 25.91 23.91
C TYR A 472 4.97 27.33 24.21
N GLU A 473 4.97 27.65 25.51
CA GLU A 473 4.53 28.93 26.04
C GLU A 473 3.16 29.35 25.46
N GLN A 474 3.06 30.58 24.95
CA GLN A 474 1.90 31.14 24.27
C GLN A 474 2.01 31.08 22.73
N PHE A 475 3.09 30.47 22.23
CA PHE A 475 3.45 30.52 20.81
C PHE A 475 2.93 29.32 20.02
N PHE A 476 2.80 28.17 20.69
CA PHE A 476 2.28 26.97 20.08
C PHE A 476 1.55 26.13 21.12
N SER A 477 0.38 25.62 20.78
CA SER A 477 -0.29 24.57 21.56
C SER A 477 -1.04 23.64 20.61
N CYS A 478 -1.03 22.35 20.90
CA CYS A 478 -1.62 21.36 20.01
C CYS A 478 -2.14 20.16 20.80
N THR A 479 -3.28 19.65 20.37
CA THR A 479 -3.77 18.31 20.71
C THR A 479 -3.47 17.36 19.57
N PHE A 480 -2.91 16.19 19.86
CA PHE A 480 -2.44 15.23 18.86
C PHE A 480 -3.31 13.97 18.84
N LYS A 481 -3.36 13.31 17.68
CA LYS A 481 -3.75 11.88 17.57
C LYS A 481 -2.48 11.02 17.61
N ALA A 482 -2.64 9.72 17.82
CA ALA A 482 -1.53 8.78 17.82
C ALA A 482 -0.69 8.89 16.53
N PHE A 483 0.62 8.79 16.65
CA PHE A 483 1.50 8.75 15.48
C PHE A 483 1.17 7.55 14.60
N SER A 484 1.38 7.72 13.30
CA SER A 484 1.41 6.59 12.36
C SER A 484 2.75 6.57 11.65
N LEU A 485 3.23 5.39 11.31
CA LEU A 485 4.53 5.18 10.69
C LEU A 485 4.43 4.20 9.52
N THR A 486 5.25 4.44 8.49
CA THR A 486 5.57 3.50 7.42
C THR A 486 7.08 3.28 7.35
N LEU A 487 7.51 2.02 7.37
CA LEU A 487 8.93 1.65 7.29
C LEU A 487 9.43 1.72 5.84
N LEU A 488 10.67 2.17 5.67
CA LEU A 488 11.41 2.18 4.41
C LEU A 488 12.58 1.19 4.49
N SER A 489 12.94 0.59 3.36
CA SER A 489 13.95 -0.48 3.31
C SER A 489 15.38 -0.06 3.68
N ASN A 490 15.65 1.24 3.76
CA ASN A 490 16.96 1.84 4.04
C ASN A 490 17.16 2.23 5.53
N ASN A 491 16.54 1.51 6.47
CA ASN A 491 16.51 1.86 7.90
C ASN A 491 15.91 3.24 8.19
N ARG A 492 15.02 3.73 7.33
CA ARG A 492 14.26 4.96 7.57
C ARG A 492 12.77 4.65 7.70
N ALA A 493 12.01 5.64 8.11
CA ALA A 493 10.57 5.58 8.16
C ALA A 493 9.95 6.94 7.86
N ILE A 494 8.75 6.93 7.30
CA ILE A 494 7.90 8.12 7.24
C ILE A 494 7.01 8.10 8.48
N VAL A 495 7.17 9.09 9.35
CA VAL A 495 6.37 9.31 10.55
C VAL A 495 5.40 10.45 10.28
N TRP A 496 4.12 10.21 10.53
CA TRP A 496 3.11 11.26 10.51
C TRP A 496 2.74 11.68 11.93
N VAL A 497 2.91 12.97 12.17
CA VAL A 497 2.40 13.68 13.34
C VAL A 497 1.00 14.17 12.99
N HIS A 498 0.00 13.78 13.78
CA HIS A 498 -1.40 14.12 13.54
C HIS A 498 -1.85 15.18 14.54
N LEU A 499 -2.04 16.40 14.07
CA LEU A 499 -2.42 17.57 14.84
C LEU A 499 -3.93 17.75 14.71
N MET A 500 -4.68 17.41 15.75
CA MET A 500 -6.14 17.44 15.73
C MET A 500 -6.67 18.88 15.77
N ASN A 501 -6.18 19.68 16.70
CA ASN A 501 -6.46 21.10 16.80
C ASN A 501 -5.35 21.80 17.61
N GLY A 502 -5.21 23.09 17.43
CA GLY A 502 -4.23 23.86 18.17
C GLY A 502 -4.17 25.32 17.75
N ASN A 503 -3.21 26.03 18.33
CA ASN A 503 -2.87 27.40 17.93
C ASN A 503 -1.37 27.51 17.67
N LEU A 504 -0.99 28.41 16.76
CA LEU A 504 0.40 28.76 16.50
C LEU A 504 0.55 30.25 16.24
N LYS A 505 1.68 30.82 16.62
CA LYS A 505 2.15 32.14 16.17
C LYS A 505 3.25 31.95 15.14
N ALA A 506 3.15 32.72 14.05
CA ALA A 506 4.17 32.72 12.99
C ALA A 506 5.54 33.18 13.51
N LEU A 507 6.59 32.76 12.82
CA LEU A 507 7.96 33.17 13.12
C LEU A 507 8.29 34.50 12.44
N ARG A 508 9.15 35.29 13.08
CA ARG A 508 9.86 36.44 12.49
C ARG A 508 11.35 36.18 12.69
N ASP A 509 12.13 36.16 11.61
CA ASP A 509 13.57 35.87 11.64
C ASP A 509 13.92 34.55 12.36
N TRP A 510 13.13 33.50 12.12
CA TRP A 510 13.24 32.19 12.78
C TRP A 510 13.07 32.20 14.31
N ALA A 511 12.48 33.27 14.85
CA ALA A 511 12.11 33.39 16.25
C ALA A 511 10.59 33.56 16.44
N PRO A 512 10.01 33.08 17.55
CA PRO A 512 8.59 33.27 17.83
C PRO A 512 8.20 34.76 17.92
N CYS A 513 7.23 35.19 17.11
CA CYS A 513 6.79 36.58 17.11
C CYS A 513 5.82 36.85 18.28
N VAL A 514 6.26 37.59 19.30
CA VAL A 514 5.45 37.93 20.50
C VAL A 514 4.17 38.69 20.11
N GLU A 515 4.31 39.66 19.22
CA GLU A 515 3.23 40.52 18.73
C GLU A 515 2.37 39.85 17.64
N GLY A 516 2.77 38.67 17.15
CA GLY A 516 2.07 37.95 16.10
C GLY A 516 0.70 37.46 16.53
N ALA A 517 -0.29 37.55 15.62
CA ALA A 517 -1.59 36.96 15.82
C ALA A 517 -1.49 35.42 15.92
N ALA A 518 -2.22 34.83 16.86
CA ALA A 518 -2.35 33.38 16.95
C ALA A 518 -3.29 32.89 15.85
N TYR A 519 -2.88 31.83 15.15
CA TYR A 519 -3.66 31.14 14.14
C TYR A 519 -4.13 29.81 14.71
N GLU A 520 -5.45 29.58 14.70
CA GLU A 520 -6.04 28.29 15.05
C GLU A 520 -6.00 27.36 13.83
N PHE A 521 -5.52 26.14 14.02
CA PHE A 521 -5.46 25.11 12.98
C PHE A 521 -6.24 23.86 13.39
N ARG A 522 -6.68 23.07 12.41
CA ARG A 522 -7.46 21.83 12.61
C ARG A 522 -7.09 20.74 11.60
N ASP A 523 -7.03 19.51 12.10
CA ASP A 523 -6.78 18.28 11.34
C ASP A 523 -5.58 18.38 10.38
N TRP A 524 -4.46 18.91 10.87
CA TRP A 524 -3.20 18.90 10.16
C TRP A 524 -2.51 17.55 10.34
N ARG A 525 -1.88 17.06 9.28
CA ARG A 525 -1.05 15.85 9.29
C ARG A 525 0.29 16.20 8.68
N ILE A 526 1.35 16.08 9.43
CA ILE A 526 2.69 16.52 9.02
C ILE A 526 3.60 15.30 8.98
N ALA A 527 4.19 15.05 7.82
CA ALA A 527 5.04 13.90 7.58
C ALA A 527 6.52 14.27 7.73
N PHE A 528 7.28 13.35 8.33
CA PHE A 528 8.72 13.45 8.51
C PHE A 528 9.39 12.14 8.11
N GLU A 529 10.50 12.21 7.39
CA GLU A 529 11.37 11.06 7.14
C GLU A 529 12.44 11.01 8.23
N VAL A 530 12.48 9.90 8.96
CA VAL A 530 13.34 9.71 10.14
C VAL A 530 14.16 8.46 9.99
N GLU A 531 15.41 8.48 10.48
CA GLU A 531 16.26 7.30 10.54
C GLU A 531 15.95 6.47 11.79
N LEU A 532 16.02 5.14 11.69
CA LEU A 532 15.98 4.23 12.83
C LEU A 532 17.42 3.96 13.28
N LYS A 533 17.69 4.14 14.57
CA LYS A 533 19.01 3.91 15.18
C LYS A 533 18.92 2.99 16.37
N MET A 534 20.06 2.43 16.76
CA MET A 534 20.21 1.69 18.01
C MET A 534 21.33 2.30 18.85
N CYS A 535 21.07 2.51 20.13
CA CYS A 535 22.07 3.01 21.09
C CYS A 535 21.98 2.24 22.41
N VAL A 536 23.02 2.36 23.24
CA VAL A 536 23.00 1.88 24.63
C VAL A 536 22.26 2.91 25.48
N HIS A 537 21.58 2.47 26.55
CA HIS A 537 20.79 3.34 27.44
C HIS A 537 21.51 4.63 27.87
N GLU A 538 22.79 4.55 28.23
CA GLU A 538 23.59 5.71 28.65
C GLU A 538 23.78 6.78 27.56
N GLN A 539 23.68 6.38 26.29
CA GLN A 539 23.82 7.29 25.13
C GLN A 539 22.47 7.90 24.72
N LEU A 540 21.36 7.41 25.27
CA LEU A 540 20.04 7.89 24.93
C LEU A 540 19.81 9.28 25.54
N GLU A 541 19.30 10.22 24.74
CA GLU A 541 18.81 11.48 25.29
C GLU A 541 17.65 11.20 26.25
N GLY A 542 17.71 11.77 27.45
CA GLY A 542 16.67 11.50 28.44
C GLY A 542 16.80 10.14 29.12
N ALA A 543 17.98 9.50 29.07
CA ALA A 543 18.27 8.27 29.82
C ALA A 543 17.81 8.35 31.28
N SER A 544 17.95 9.53 31.91
CA SER A 544 17.53 9.80 33.29
C SER A 544 16.04 10.10 33.50
N SER A 545 15.19 9.99 32.46
CA SER A 545 13.78 10.35 32.57
C SER A 545 13.01 9.41 33.50
N ALA A 546 12.18 9.99 34.37
CA ALA A 546 11.32 9.25 35.27
C ALA A 546 10.25 8.42 34.53
N SER A 547 9.83 8.82 33.32
CA SER A 547 8.88 8.05 32.52
C SER A 547 9.55 6.81 31.93
N LEU A 548 10.77 6.97 31.41
CA LEU A 548 11.60 5.87 30.92
C LEU A 548 11.95 4.86 32.03
N MET A 549 12.29 5.35 33.23
CA MET A 549 12.62 4.47 34.36
C MET A 549 11.45 3.63 34.87
N LYS A 550 10.21 4.05 34.59
CA LYS A 550 8.99 3.29 34.91
C LYS A 550 8.63 2.27 33.82
N THR A 551 9.37 2.23 32.72
CA THR A 551 9.15 1.19 31.71
C THR A 551 9.57 -0.16 32.27
N MET A 552 8.79 -1.19 31.96
CA MET A 552 9.06 -2.55 32.43
C MET A 552 10.46 -3.05 32.01
N ALA A 553 10.93 -2.65 30.82
CA ALA A 553 12.27 -2.98 30.34
C ALA A 553 13.35 -2.42 31.28
N TYR A 554 13.21 -1.16 31.69
CA TYR A 554 14.15 -0.53 32.60
C TYR A 554 14.04 -1.09 34.02
N GLU A 555 12.83 -1.27 34.56
CA GLU A 555 12.63 -1.84 35.90
C GLU A 555 13.26 -3.24 36.04
N ARG A 556 13.22 -4.04 34.96
CA ARG A 556 13.84 -5.37 34.94
C ARG A 556 15.35 -5.33 34.68
N HIS A 557 15.82 -4.46 33.78
CA HIS A 557 17.18 -4.55 33.23
C HIS A 557 18.06 -3.30 33.37
N GLY A 558 17.50 -2.10 33.49
CA GLY A 558 18.18 -0.81 33.29
C GLY A 558 19.22 -0.37 34.34
N ASN A 559 19.38 -1.11 35.44
CA ASN A 559 20.36 -0.84 36.51
C ASN A 559 21.13 -2.09 36.92
N ARG A 560 21.31 -3.04 36.00
CA ARG A 560 21.94 -4.32 36.29
C ARG A 560 23.40 -4.29 35.81
N PRO A 561 24.40 -4.56 36.67
CA PRO A 561 25.81 -4.45 36.28
C PRO A 561 26.25 -5.56 35.29
N ASP A 562 25.49 -6.63 35.18
CA ASP A 562 25.78 -7.80 34.34
C ASP A 562 25.31 -7.65 32.89
N ARG A 563 24.57 -6.58 32.56
CA ARG A 563 23.97 -6.37 31.22
C ARG A 563 23.81 -4.89 30.87
N ASP A 564 23.85 -4.57 29.58
CA ASP A 564 23.37 -3.31 29.03
C ASP A 564 21.91 -3.41 28.61
N LEU A 565 21.25 -2.26 28.50
CA LEU A 565 19.97 -2.12 27.84
C LEU A 565 20.16 -1.29 26.57
N ASN A 566 19.93 -1.89 25.41
CA ASN A 566 19.99 -1.21 24.12
C ASN A 566 18.59 -0.81 23.67
N HIS A 567 18.46 0.33 22.99
CA HIS A 567 17.20 0.85 22.51
C HIS A 567 17.25 1.05 21.00
N ILE A 568 16.26 0.52 20.28
CA ILE A 568 15.95 0.90 18.90
C ILE A 568 15.00 2.08 18.96
N TYR A 569 15.33 3.18 18.30
CA TYR A 569 14.56 4.44 18.40
C TYR A 569 14.49 5.18 17.06
N LEU A 570 13.51 6.08 16.96
CA LEU A 570 13.38 7.04 15.87
C LEU A 570 14.27 8.25 16.14
N ASP A 571 15.16 8.58 15.21
CA ASP A 571 16.02 9.76 15.30
C ASP A 571 15.24 11.05 14.94
N LEU A 572 14.35 11.46 15.85
CA LEU A 572 13.50 12.63 15.67
C LEU A 572 14.29 13.95 15.63
N ARG A 573 15.54 13.97 16.11
CA ARG A 573 16.40 15.17 16.05
C ARG A 573 16.80 15.55 14.62
N HIS A 574 16.98 14.55 13.77
CA HIS A 574 17.34 14.71 12.37
C HIS A 574 16.14 14.41 11.45
N ALA A 575 14.93 14.65 11.94
CA ALA A 575 13.71 14.45 11.18
C ALA A 575 13.64 15.42 9.98
N GLU A 576 13.53 14.87 8.78
CA GLU A 576 13.41 15.64 7.55
C GLU A 576 11.93 15.85 7.22
N TYR A 577 11.49 17.09 7.10
CA TYR A 577 10.10 17.39 6.75
C TYR A 577 9.76 16.95 5.32
N VAL A 578 8.65 16.22 5.15
CA VAL A 578 8.18 15.73 3.84
C VAL A 578 6.84 16.36 3.48
N HIS A 579 6.90 17.41 2.66
CA HIS A 579 5.71 18.13 2.24
C HIS A 579 4.70 17.27 1.47
N GLU A 580 5.17 16.40 0.56
CA GLU A 580 4.35 15.56 -0.33
C GLU A 580 3.33 14.66 0.40
N TYR A 581 3.63 14.29 1.65
CA TYR A 581 2.76 13.42 2.47
C TYR A 581 2.10 14.16 3.63
N SER A 582 2.21 15.49 3.65
CA SER A 582 1.57 16.35 4.64
C SER A 582 0.26 16.91 4.11
N THR A 583 -0.73 17.09 4.98
CA THR A 583 -2.05 17.66 4.64
C THR A 583 -2.45 18.70 5.66
N TYR A 584 -2.97 19.83 5.18
CA TYR A 584 -3.28 21.01 5.99
C TYR A 584 -4.76 21.35 5.85
N GLY A 585 -5.61 20.71 6.66
CA GLY A 585 -7.07 20.66 6.44
C GLY A 585 -7.76 22.01 6.27
N ASP A 586 -7.38 23.01 7.05
CA ASP A 586 -7.97 24.36 7.07
C ASP A 586 -7.00 25.47 6.62
N LEU A 587 -5.82 25.12 6.11
CA LEU A 587 -4.87 26.09 5.59
C LEU A 587 -5.35 26.59 4.22
N ARG A 588 -6.21 27.59 4.24
CA ARG A 588 -6.62 28.30 3.03
C ARG A 588 -5.50 29.25 2.59
N THR A 589 -5.03 29.07 1.38
CA THR A 589 -4.38 30.13 0.61
C THR A 589 -5.48 31.04 0.07
N ASP A 590 -6.08 31.87 0.92
CA ASP A 590 -6.98 32.91 0.45
C ASP A 590 -6.22 33.83 -0.52
N VAL A 591 -6.91 34.29 -1.57
CA VAL A 591 -6.36 35.18 -2.61
C VAL A 591 -5.84 36.46 -1.95
N GLY A 592 -4.54 36.50 -1.63
CA GLY A 592 -3.85 37.65 -1.05
C GLY A 592 -3.07 37.43 0.26
N ASP A 593 -3.19 36.27 0.93
CA ASP A 593 -2.38 35.93 2.14
C ASP A 593 -1.54 34.65 1.98
N SER A 594 -1.04 34.44 0.76
CA SER A 594 -0.10 33.38 0.38
C SER A 594 1.11 33.33 1.32
N ARG A 595 1.67 34.50 1.67
CA ARG A 595 2.82 34.63 2.57
C ARG A 595 2.50 34.23 4.00
N GLY A 596 1.31 34.56 4.51
CA GLY A 596 0.87 34.15 5.85
C GLY A 596 0.78 32.63 5.98
N ALA A 597 0.31 31.93 4.95
CA ALA A 597 0.25 30.47 4.93
C ALA A 597 1.64 29.81 5.03
N ILE A 598 2.62 30.31 4.28
CA ILE A 598 4.01 29.84 4.32
C ILE A 598 4.61 30.02 5.72
N LEU A 599 4.43 31.21 6.31
CA LEU A 599 4.96 31.51 7.64
C LEU A 599 4.34 30.62 8.73
N LYS A 600 3.04 30.30 8.61
CA LYS A 600 2.35 29.36 9.52
C LYS A 600 2.90 27.94 9.39
N LEU A 601 3.18 27.48 8.16
CA LEU A 601 3.76 26.17 7.93
C LEU A 601 5.21 26.04 8.42
N GLN A 602 6.04 27.04 8.13
CA GLN A 602 7.40 27.08 8.65
C GLN A 602 7.39 27.09 10.17
N ALA A 603 6.48 27.84 10.79
CA ALA A 603 6.32 27.87 12.23
C ALA A 603 5.97 26.49 12.81
N VAL A 604 4.96 25.78 12.28
CA VAL A 604 4.61 24.45 12.82
C VAL A 604 5.75 23.44 12.65
N VAL A 605 6.41 23.42 11.50
CA VAL A 605 7.55 22.50 11.27
C VAL A 605 8.68 22.83 12.24
N TRP A 606 8.95 24.11 12.48
CA TRP A 606 9.94 24.57 13.45
C TRP A 606 9.57 24.19 14.89
N TYR A 607 8.35 24.46 15.36
CA TYR A 607 7.93 24.07 16.70
C TYR A 607 8.00 22.55 16.90
N LEU A 608 7.62 21.77 15.88
CA LEU A 608 7.71 20.32 15.95
C LEU A 608 9.17 19.83 16.04
N THR A 609 10.03 20.31 15.13
CA THR A 609 11.42 19.83 15.03
C THR A 609 12.34 20.38 16.11
N GLN A 610 12.19 21.66 16.50
CA GLN A 610 13.09 22.32 17.44
C GLN A 610 12.69 22.16 18.91
N HIS A 611 11.42 21.84 19.19
CA HIS A 611 10.92 21.81 20.56
C HIS A 611 10.14 20.54 20.92
N TYR A 612 9.14 20.15 20.12
CA TYR A 612 8.30 18.99 20.44
C TYR A 612 9.07 17.66 20.33
N PHE A 613 9.79 17.44 19.23
CA PHE A 613 10.60 16.24 19.03
C PHE A 613 11.71 16.09 20.10
N PRO A 614 12.49 17.14 20.43
CA PRO A 614 13.38 17.10 21.58
C PRO A 614 12.69 16.77 22.90
N ALA A 615 11.46 17.26 23.14
CA ALA A 615 10.71 16.92 24.33
C ALA A 615 10.32 15.42 24.37
N LEU A 616 9.91 14.85 23.24
CA LEU A 616 9.64 13.41 23.12
C LEU A 616 10.90 12.57 23.35
N CYS A 617 12.04 12.98 22.76
CA CYS A 617 13.32 12.32 22.96
C CYS A 617 13.73 12.33 24.45
N LYS A 618 13.60 13.48 25.14
CA LYS A 618 13.91 13.60 26.58
C LYS A 618 13.08 12.67 27.47
N GLU A 619 11.88 12.30 27.06
CA GLU A 619 11.03 11.35 27.80
C GLU A 619 11.16 9.90 27.29
N GLY A 620 12.09 9.62 26.37
CA GLY A 620 12.26 8.29 25.77
C GLY A 620 11.07 7.82 24.94
N MET A 621 10.20 8.74 24.51
CA MET A 621 8.98 8.44 23.76
C MET A 621 9.23 8.11 22.28
N ASN A 622 10.46 8.27 21.81
CA ASN A 622 10.92 7.89 20.48
C ASN A 622 11.46 6.45 20.39
N ILE A 623 11.52 5.72 21.51
CA ILE A 623 11.97 4.32 21.56
C ILE A 623 10.89 3.41 20.95
N LEU A 624 11.30 2.50 20.06
CA LEU A 624 10.45 1.46 19.48
C LEU A 624 10.57 0.13 20.23
N SER A 625 11.77 -0.24 20.68
CA SER A 625 12.01 -1.46 21.43
C SER A 625 13.28 -1.37 22.27
N SER A 626 13.29 -2.07 23.42
CA SER A 626 14.43 -2.16 24.34
C SER A 626 14.87 -3.61 24.49
N ILE A 627 16.18 -3.86 24.41
CA ILE A 627 16.79 -5.19 24.32
C ILE A 627 17.92 -5.31 25.34
N PRO A 628 17.85 -6.22 26.33
CA PRO A 628 18.94 -6.46 27.26
C PRO A 628 20.09 -7.27 26.62
N ILE A 629 21.34 -6.91 26.90
CA ILE A 629 22.56 -7.55 26.37
C ILE A 629 23.54 -7.87 27.50
N TRP A 630 23.88 -9.13 27.70
CA TRP A 630 24.72 -9.57 28.81
C TRP A 630 26.22 -9.43 28.53
N LYS A 631 26.98 -8.96 29.52
CA LYS A 631 28.42 -8.65 29.43
C LYS A 631 29.34 -9.71 30.03
N THR A 632 28.91 -10.41 31.08
CA THR A 632 29.82 -11.13 31.97
C THR A 632 29.86 -12.63 31.73
N ALA A 633 30.92 -13.13 31.10
CA ALA A 633 31.15 -14.56 30.92
C ALA A 633 31.33 -15.25 32.29
N GLY A 634 30.56 -16.31 32.55
CA GLY A 634 30.66 -17.14 33.77
C GLY A 634 29.40 -17.20 34.65
N LEU A 635 28.38 -16.38 34.39
CA LEU A 635 27.07 -16.54 35.01
C LEU A 635 26.25 -17.60 34.26
N SER A 636 25.45 -18.39 34.98
CA SER A 636 24.46 -19.29 34.37
C SER A 636 23.32 -18.47 33.77
N LEU A 637 23.48 -18.07 32.50
CA LEU A 637 22.48 -17.29 31.77
C LEU A 637 21.38 -18.21 31.20
N PRO A 638 20.14 -17.69 31.05
CA PRO A 638 19.14 -18.34 30.22
C PRO A 638 19.71 -18.61 28.82
N SER A 639 19.33 -19.75 28.23
CA SER A 639 19.84 -20.20 26.92
C SER A 639 19.57 -19.21 25.78
N TYR A 640 18.56 -18.36 25.95
CA TYR A 640 18.10 -17.34 25.01
C TYR A 640 18.54 -15.91 25.38
N ALA A 641 19.43 -15.74 26.37
CA ALA A 641 19.96 -14.43 26.75
C ALA A 641 20.99 -13.93 25.72
N LEU A 642 20.72 -12.75 25.15
CA LEU A 642 21.55 -12.17 24.10
C LEU A 642 22.87 -11.60 24.65
N THR A 643 23.95 -11.88 23.96
CA THR A 643 25.30 -11.36 24.28
C THR A 643 25.83 -10.42 23.21
N SER A 644 25.25 -10.46 22.01
CA SER A 644 25.48 -9.47 20.96
C SER A 644 24.19 -9.31 20.15
N VAL A 645 23.95 -8.10 19.64
CA VAL A 645 22.74 -7.77 18.88
C VAL A 645 23.03 -6.85 17.71
N ALA A 646 22.27 -7.00 16.63
CA ALA A 646 22.16 -6.04 15.53
C ALA A 646 20.69 -5.89 15.12
N PHE A 647 20.35 -4.82 14.40
CA PHE A 647 19.02 -4.66 13.82
C PHE A 647 19.12 -4.04 12.42
N HIS A 648 18.09 -4.26 11.62
CA HIS A 648 17.85 -3.50 10.38
C HIS A 648 16.38 -3.63 9.97
N VAL A 649 15.98 -2.84 8.98
CA VAL A 649 14.70 -2.99 8.30
C VAL A 649 14.85 -4.04 7.21
N TYR A 650 14.05 -5.09 7.30
CA TYR A 650 14.05 -6.23 6.41
C TYR A 650 12.89 -6.14 5.43
N SER A 651 13.18 -6.23 4.13
CA SER A 651 12.17 -6.20 3.06
C SER A 651 12.63 -6.99 1.84
N ARG A 652 11.67 -7.51 1.08
CA ARG A 652 11.91 -8.26 -0.17
C ARG A 652 12.26 -7.33 -1.31
N VAL A 653 11.60 -6.19 -1.33
CA VAL A 653 11.65 -5.20 -2.40
C VAL A 653 12.20 -3.91 -1.81
N GLU A 654 12.88 -3.14 -2.64
CA GLU A 654 13.33 -1.82 -2.23
C GLU A 654 12.12 -0.91 -2.06
N VAL A 655 11.89 -0.50 -0.81
CA VAL A 655 10.82 0.43 -0.43
C VAL A 655 11.47 1.77 -0.08
N VAL A 656 11.13 2.78 -0.87
CA VAL A 656 11.57 4.17 -0.77
C VAL A 656 10.38 5.10 -0.59
N ARG A 657 10.64 6.36 -0.26
CA ARG A 657 9.60 7.39 -0.15
C ARG A 657 8.69 7.47 -1.39
N HIS A 658 9.19 7.19 -2.58
CA HIS A 658 8.39 7.34 -3.81
C HIS A 658 7.53 6.11 -4.17
N ASN A 659 7.77 4.94 -3.57
CA ASN A 659 7.08 3.71 -3.95
C ASN A 659 6.41 2.96 -2.78
N TRP A 660 6.51 3.45 -1.54
CA TRP A 660 5.92 2.76 -0.37
C TRP A 660 4.41 2.56 -0.51
N ALA A 661 3.70 3.47 -1.17
CA ALA A 661 2.27 3.34 -1.44
C ALA A 661 1.94 2.21 -2.43
N HIS A 662 2.94 1.70 -3.16
CA HIS A 662 2.79 0.62 -4.14
C HIS A 662 3.11 -0.76 -3.54
N VAL A 663 3.52 -0.82 -2.27
CA VAL A 663 3.89 -2.07 -1.61
C VAL A 663 2.65 -2.92 -1.42
N THR A 664 2.71 -4.17 -1.88
CA THR A 664 1.59 -5.12 -1.75
C THR A 664 1.44 -5.51 -0.27
N PRO A 665 0.20 -5.63 0.25
CA PRO A 665 -0.02 -6.15 1.60
C PRO A 665 0.68 -7.49 1.84
N GLY A 666 1.38 -7.64 2.97
CA GLY A 666 2.23 -8.78 3.29
C GLY A 666 3.68 -8.68 2.78
N GLN A 667 4.03 -7.61 2.06
CA GLN A 667 5.41 -7.28 1.66
C GLN A 667 5.93 -6.00 2.32
N GLU A 668 5.21 -5.48 3.32
CA GLU A 668 5.65 -4.31 4.07
C GLU A 668 7.00 -4.58 4.74
N PRO A 669 7.91 -3.58 4.74
CA PRO A 669 9.14 -3.71 5.50
C PRO A 669 8.86 -3.91 6.99
N ILE A 670 9.74 -4.66 7.66
CA ILE A 670 9.64 -4.99 9.08
C ILE A 670 10.94 -4.68 9.79
N VAL A 671 10.91 -4.42 11.10
CA VAL A 671 12.15 -4.32 11.89
C VAL A 671 12.54 -5.72 12.34
N VAL A 672 13.77 -6.14 12.04
CA VAL A 672 14.31 -7.41 12.56
C VAL A 672 15.45 -7.13 13.53
N VAL A 673 15.39 -7.79 14.68
CA VAL A 673 16.44 -7.81 15.71
C VAL A 673 17.13 -9.17 15.63
N LEU A 674 18.45 -9.15 15.49
CA LEU A 674 19.30 -10.31 15.29
C LEU A 674 20.21 -10.46 16.49
N GLY A 675 20.27 -11.65 17.09
CA GLY A 675 21.02 -11.87 18.32
C GLY A 675 21.84 -13.16 18.33
N THR A 676 22.94 -13.13 19.09
CA THR A 676 23.74 -14.32 19.43
C THR A 676 23.81 -14.51 20.94
N THR A 677 23.91 -15.77 21.37
CA THR A 677 24.05 -16.15 22.79
C THR A 677 25.44 -16.72 23.05
N GLY A 678 25.80 -16.91 24.32
CA GLY A 678 27.06 -17.55 24.70
C GLY A 678 28.34 -16.79 24.28
N TYR A 679 28.27 -15.46 24.17
CA TYR A 679 29.40 -14.58 23.80
C TYR A 679 29.94 -14.83 22.39
N ARG A 680 29.11 -15.40 21.51
CA ARG A 680 29.47 -15.57 20.09
C ARG A 680 29.38 -14.23 19.37
N ALA A 681 30.33 -13.98 18.47
CA ALA A 681 30.26 -12.86 17.55
C ALA A 681 29.05 -13.01 16.60
N LEU A 682 28.49 -11.87 16.19
CA LEU A 682 27.42 -11.84 15.20
C LEU A 682 27.93 -12.43 13.86
N PRO A 683 27.21 -13.39 13.26
CA PRO A 683 27.59 -13.96 11.96
C PRO A 683 27.66 -12.90 10.85
N ALA A 684 26.71 -11.96 10.86
CA ALA A 684 26.61 -10.86 9.92
C ALA A 684 25.90 -9.67 10.57
N ALA A 685 25.96 -8.49 9.95
CA ALA A 685 25.23 -7.31 10.40
C ALA A 685 23.76 -7.28 9.93
N ARG A 686 23.41 -8.07 8.91
CA ARG A 686 22.08 -8.14 8.29
C ARG A 686 21.66 -9.59 8.09
N LEU A 687 20.35 -9.80 7.98
CA LEU A 687 19.76 -11.10 7.71
C LEU A 687 19.52 -11.19 6.20
N GLU A 688 19.97 -12.27 5.58
CA GLU A 688 19.66 -12.52 4.17
C GLU A 688 18.16 -12.80 3.99
N TRP A 689 17.62 -12.44 2.83
CA TRP A 689 16.21 -12.68 2.55
C TRP A 689 15.92 -14.17 2.42
N SER A 690 15.04 -14.71 3.27
CA SER A 690 14.51 -16.07 3.14
C SER A 690 13.01 -16.10 2.91
N THR A 691 12.26 -15.31 3.67
CA THR A 691 10.79 -15.28 3.62
C THR A 691 10.24 -14.00 4.28
N GLY A 692 8.93 -13.77 4.18
CA GLY A 692 8.27 -12.72 4.96
C GLY A 692 8.07 -13.19 6.39
N TRP A 693 8.87 -12.70 7.35
CA TRP A 693 8.91 -13.19 8.74
C TRP A 693 7.67 -12.92 9.58
N VAL A 694 6.68 -12.18 9.07
CA VAL A 694 5.41 -11.96 9.78
C VAL A 694 4.38 -12.96 9.28
N VAL A 695 3.97 -13.86 10.17
CA VAL A 695 2.94 -14.86 9.86
C VAL A 695 1.57 -14.24 10.11
N HIS A 696 0.80 -14.04 9.04
CA HIS A 696 -0.59 -13.56 9.10
C HIS A 696 -1.56 -14.74 9.15
N ALA A 697 -2.28 -14.89 10.24
CA ALA A 697 -3.24 -15.97 10.39
C ALA A 697 -4.68 -15.48 10.19
N ASN A 698 -5.39 -16.07 9.23
CA ASN A 698 -6.75 -15.73 8.80
C ASN A 698 -7.10 -14.24 8.83
N ARG A 699 -6.33 -13.42 8.11
CA ARG A 699 -6.56 -11.97 7.97
C ARG A 699 -6.43 -11.17 9.28
N GLY A 700 -5.89 -11.79 10.34
CA GLY A 700 -5.64 -11.16 11.63
C GLY A 700 -4.35 -10.34 11.66
N PHE A 701 -4.34 -9.40 12.60
CA PHE A 701 -3.17 -8.62 12.98
C PHE A 701 -2.14 -9.48 13.72
N SER A 702 -0.87 -9.41 13.30
CA SER A 702 0.26 -10.07 13.97
C SER A 702 1.31 -9.01 14.36
N HIS A 703 1.75 -9.03 15.62
CA HIS A 703 2.81 -8.13 16.06
C HIS A 703 4.18 -8.54 15.51
N GLY A 704 4.34 -9.79 15.09
CA GLY A 704 5.59 -10.32 14.56
C GLY A 704 5.89 -11.74 15.02
N THR A 705 7.15 -12.13 14.92
CA THR A 705 7.62 -13.51 15.12
C THR A 705 8.93 -13.50 15.89
N LEU A 706 9.05 -14.35 16.92
CA LEU A 706 10.32 -14.69 17.55
C LEU A 706 10.76 -16.06 17.04
N SER A 707 12.03 -16.20 16.66
CA SER A 707 12.64 -17.49 16.32
C SER A 707 13.90 -17.72 17.14
N ILE A 708 14.07 -18.96 17.61
CA ILE A 708 15.23 -19.42 18.39
C ILE A 708 15.86 -20.59 17.64
N ALA A 709 17.17 -20.50 17.40
CA ALA A 709 17.88 -21.47 16.57
C ALA A 709 17.85 -22.88 17.15
N ARG A 710 17.77 -23.88 16.26
CA ARG A 710 17.85 -25.31 16.57
C ARG A 710 19.00 -25.62 17.52
N ARG A 711 20.19 -25.13 17.21
CA ARG A 711 21.38 -25.39 18.02
C ARG A 711 21.17 -25.00 19.49
N VAL A 712 20.62 -23.80 19.71
CA VAL A 712 20.51 -23.18 21.03
C VAL A 712 19.42 -23.83 21.86
N PHE A 713 18.22 -24.01 21.30
CA PHE A 713 17.10 -24.57 22.04
C PHE A 713 17.01 -26.09 21.90
N LEU A 714 16.97 -26.61 20.68
CA LEU A 714 16.72 -28.03 20.43
C LEU A 714 17.93 -28.90 20.83
N GLU A 715 19.13 -28.58 20.37
CA GLU A 715 20.31 -29.43 20.57
C GLU A 715 20.96 -29.23 21.95
N GLU A 716 21.27 -27.99 22.32
CA GLU A 716 22.01 -27.67 23.55
C GLU A 716 21.12 -27.76 24.82
N ARG A 717 19.79 -27.68 24.69
CA ARG A 717 18.85 -27.70 25.84
C ARG A 717 17.88 -28.86 25.79
N LEU A 718 16.95 -28.89 24.83
CA LEU A 718 15.85 -29.87 24.79
C LEU A 718 16.36 -31.32 24.75
N LEU A 719 17.19 -31.65 23.77
CA LEU A 719 17.75 -33.00 23.60
C LEU A 719 18.75 -33.34 24.72
N ALA A 720 19.49 -32.35 25.22
CA ALA A 720 20.39 -32.53 26.35
C ALA A 720 19.64 -32.93 27.63
N LEU A 721 18.57 -32.23 27.99
CA LEU A 721 17.70 -32.58 29.12
C LEU A 721 17.03 -33.95 28.92
N LEU A 722 16.54 -34.23 27.71
CA LEU A 722 15.94 -35.52 27.38
C LEU A 722 16.95 -36.68 27.37
N SER A 723 18.25 -36.42 27.27
CA SER A 723 19.27 -37.49 27.39
C SER A 723 19.30 -38.11 28.80
N GLY A 724 18.89 -37.36 29.83
CA GLY A 724 18.66 -37.89 31.18
C GLY A 724 17.55 -38.93 31.22
N VAL A 725 16.51 -38.77 30.39
CA VAL A 725 15.45 -39.79 30.22
C VAL A 725 16.02 -41.06 29.60
N ASN A 726 16.89 -40.95 28.59
CA ASN A 726 17.59 -42.12 28.04
C ASN A 726 18.43 -42.82 29.10
N ALA A 727 19.16 -42.06 29.93
CA ALA A 727 19.98 -42.63 30.99
C ALA A 727 19.14 -43.37 32.05
N ASN A 728 17.95 -42.89 32.36
CA ASN A 728 17.06 -43.49 33.37
C ASN A 728 16.20 -44.65 32.83
N THR A 729 15.93 -44.70 31.53
CA THR A 729 15.05 -45.71 30.92
C THR A 729 15.82 -46.81 30.19
N THR A 730 17.10 -46.60 29.87
CA THR A 730 17.96 -47.63 29.27
C THR A 730 18.39 -48.63 30.34
N LEU A 731 17.97 -49.88 30.20
CA LEU A 731 18.35 -50.96 31.09
C LEU A 731 19.53 -51.75 30.53
N ILE A 732 20.51 -52.00 31.39
CA ILE A 732 21.72 -52.77 31.10
C ILE A 732 21.67 -54.03 31.94
N PRO A 733 21.75 -55.22 31.33
CA PRO A 733 21.82 -56.45 32.08
C PRO A 733 23.17 -56.62 32.79
N LEU A 734 23.13 -57.13 34.03
CA LEU A 734 24.30 -57.47 34.83
C LEU A 734 24.22 -58.93 35.27
N MET A 735 25.23 -59.73 34.90
CA MET A 735 25.42 -61.08 35.45
C MET A 735 26.23 -60.97 36.75
N LEU A 736 25.56 -61.15 37.89
CA LEU A 736 26.22 -61.12 39.20
C LEU A 736 26.79 -62.49 39.58
N ASP A 737 26.12 -63.58 39.20
CA ASP A 737 26.55 -64.96 39.46
C ASP A 737 26.19 -65.89 38.30
N PRO A 738 27.15 -66.24 37.43
CA PRO A 738 26.94 -67.17 36.31
C PRO A 738 26.42 -68.56 36.73
N LEU A 739 26.69 -68.99 37.96
CA LEU A 739 26.29 -70.31 38.47
C LEU A 739 24.80 -70.37 38.84
N ARG A 740 24.15 -69.21 39.07
CA ARG A 740 22.70 -69.09 39.31
C ARG A 740 21.87 -68.94 38.03
N GLY A 741 22.50 -68.97 36.85
CA GLY A 741 21.83 -68.77 35.57
C GLY A 741 21.02 -67.46 35.54
N PHE A 742 19.81 -67.50 34.99
CA PHE A 742 18.93 -66.32 34.89
C PHE A 742 18.45 -65.75 36.25
N TYR A 743 18.62 -66.50 37.35
CA TYR A 743 18.32 -65.99 38.71
C TYR A 743 19.48 -65.17 39.29
N GLY A 744 20.67 -65.24 38.70
CA GLY A 744 21.83 -64.38 39.00
C GLY A 744 21.91 -63.11 38.13
N VAL A 745 20.89 -62.87 37.31
CA VAL A 745 20.78 -61.68 36.46
C VAL A 745 20.04 -60.57 37.20
N SER A 746 20.59 -59.36 37.18
CA SER A 746 19.90 -58.12 37.54
C SER A 746 19.93 -57.14 36.37
N LEU A 747 19.06 -56.14 36.38
CA LEU A 747 19.07 -55.04 35.41
C LEU A 747 19.41 -53.76 36.16
N GLN A 748 20.22 -52.91 35.56
CA GLN A 748 20.55 -51.60 36.11
C GLN A 748 20.31 -50.51 35.05
N THR A 749 19.87 -49.33 35.47
CA THR A 749 19.74 -48.19 34.55
C THR A 749 21.11 -47.69 34.10
N TRP A 750 21.19 -47.13 32.90
CA TRP A 750 22.40 -46.51 32.37
C TRP A 750 22.96 -45.42 33.31
N ALA A 751 22.07 -44.63 33.93
CA ALA A 751 22.43 -43.60 34.91
C ALA A 751 23.11 -44.17 36.17
N SER A 752 22.75 -45.38 36.59
CA SER A 752 23.30 -46.02 37.79
C SER A 752 24.52 -46.90 37.49
N HIS A 753 24.77 -47.23 36.22
CA HIS A 753 25.80 -48.18 35.83
C HIS A 753 27.21 -47.60 35.92
N GLU A 754 28.10 -48.25 36.67
CA GLU A 754 29.43 -47.72 37.04
C GLU A 754 30.28 -47.25 35.85
N GLN A 755 30.29 -48.01 34.74
CA GLN A 755 31.11 -47.70 33.56
C GLN A 755 30.40 -46.88 32.47
N ARG A 756 29.09 -46.63 32.63
CA ARG A 756 28.22 -46.09 31.56
C ARG A 756 27.54 -44.79 31.96
N LYS A 757 27.36 -44.53 33.25
CA LYS A 757 26.77 -43.29 33.78
C LYS A 757 27.39 -42.00 33.22
N ASP A 758 28.69 -42.02 32.93
CA ASP A 758 29.43 -40.87 32.40
C ASP A 758 29.47 -40.83 30.85
N ARG A 759 28.89 -41.83 30.18
CA ARG A 759 28.83 -41.89 28.71
C ARG A 759 27.56 -41.19 28.20
N PRO A 760 27.66 -40.41 27.11
CA PRO A 760 26.55 -39.63 26.59
C PRO A 760 25.48 -40.51 25.92
N SER A 761 24.21 -40.28 26.25
CA SER A 761 23.02 -40.92 25.68
C SER A 761 22.36 -40.03 24.60
N LYS A 762 23.15 -39.70 23.57
CA LYS A 762 22.77 -38.71 22.52
C LYS A 762 21.64 -39.20 21.62
N TRP A 763 20.72 -38.31 21.33
CA TRP A 763 19.63 -38.52 20.38
C TRP A 763 20.12 -38.41 18.92
N GLU A 764 19.60 -39.28 18.05
CA GLU A 764 19.89 -39.28 16.62
C GLU A 764 18.66 -38.92 15.80
N LEU A 765 18.81 -37.96 14.89
CA LEU A 765 17.73 -37.54 13.98
C LEU A 765 17.43 -38.67 12.99
N GLN A 766 16.17 -39.07 12.91
CA GLN A 766 15.69 -40.05 11.94
C GLN A 766 15.39 -39.38 10.60
N PRO A 767 15.51 -40.10 9.47
CA PRO A 767 15.10 -39.60 8.16
C PRO A 767 13.63 -39.15 8.18
N ALA A 768 13.33 -38.03 7.54
CA ALA A 768 11.98 -37.47 7.51
C ALA A 768 10.99 -38.45 6.84
N GLY A 769 10.01 -38.92 7.60
CA GLY A 769 9.00 -39.90 7.15
C GLY A 769 7.83 -39.32 6.35
N GLY A 770 7.86 -38.02 6.01
CA GLY A 770 6.74 -37.33 5.35
C GLY A 770 5.61 -36.86 6.28
N ASP A 771 5.69 -37.16 7.58
CA ASP A 771 4.61 -36.96 8.56
C ASP A 771 4.50 -35.52 9.15
N GLY A 772 5.33 -34.57 8.71
CA GLY A 772 5.34 -33.21 9.25
C GLY A 772 5.80 -33.13 10.71
N CYS A 773 6.77 -33.96 11.09
CA CYS A 773 7.42 -33.96 12.40
C CYS A 773 8.92 -34.27 12.29
N LEU A 774 9.70 -33.69 13.18
CA LEU A 774 11.09 -34.09 13.43
C LEU A 774 11.09 -35.22 14.44
N ARG A 775 11.69 -36.36 14.08
CA ARG A 775 11.75 -37.54 14.93
C ARG A 775 13.19 -37.85 15.31
N TYR A 776 13.46 -37.92 16.60
CA TYR A 776 14.74 -38.34 17.15
C TYR A 776 14.60 -39.71 17.79
N MET A 777 15.63 -40.54 17.71
CA MET A 777 15.68 -41.87 18.28
C MET A 777 16.93 -42.05 19.13
N TRP A 778 16.78 -42.76 20.23
CA TRP A 778 17.87 -43.39 20.96
C TRP A 778 17.64 -44.89 20.93
N GLU A 779 18.57 -45.65 20.37
CA GLU A 779 18.54 -47.11 20.40
C GLU A 779 19.80 -47.64 21.07
N HIS A 780 19.62 -48.47 22.08
CA HIS A 780 20.69 -49.21 22.70
C HIS A 780 20.33 -50.68 22.75
N CYS A 781 21.21 -51.52 22.23
CA CYS A 781 21.08 -52.97 22.26
C CYS A 781 22.30 -53.56 22.96
N GLU A 782 22.04 -54.34 24.00
CA GLU A 782 23.06 -55.10 24.71
C GLU A 782 22.69 -56.58 24.61
N GLU A 783 23.50 -57.36 23.89
CA GLU A 783 23.29 -58.80 23.70
C GLU A 783 24.47 -59.60 24.26
N TRP A 784 24.17 -60.49 25.21
CA TRP A 784 25.14 -61.34 25.87
C TRP A 784 24.88 -62.78 25.46
N ARG A 785 25.95 -63.52 25.15
CA ARG A 785 25.89 -64.96 24.92
C ARG A 785 26.97 -65.65 25.73
N TYR A 786 26.57 -66.39 26.74
CA TYR A 786 27.44 -67.15 27.60
C TYR A 786 27.39 -68.64 27.24
N LYS A 787 28.53 -69.20 26.83
CA LYS A 787 28.67 -70.63 26.52
C LYS A 787 29.25 -71.34 27.72
N MET A 788 28.49 -72.25 28.31
CA MET A 788 28.98 -73.15 29.35
C MET A 788 29.51 -74.41 28.70
N ALA A 789 30.75 -74.77 29.00
CA ALA A 789 31.38 -76.02 28.58
C ALA A 789 31.88 -76.78 29.83
N GLY A 790 31.42 -78.02 30.02
CA GLY A 790 31.81 -78.88 31.15
C GLY A 790 32.23 -80.27 30.68
N SER A 791 33.03 -80.98 31.49
CA SER A 791 33.62 -82.29 31.12
C SER A 791 32.67 -83.50 31.27
N GLY A 792 31.36 -83.27 31.44
CA GLY A 792 30.36 -84.33 31.56
C GLY A 792 29.14 -84.07 30.67
N ASP A 793 28.47 -85.15 30.25
CA ASP A 793 27.33 -85.19 29.32
C ASP A 793 26.11 -84.31 29.71
N MET A 794 26.15 -83.60 30.84
CA MET A 794 25.06 -82.75 31.35
C MET A 794 25.30 -81.23 31.34
N MET A 795 26.46 -80.70 30.90
CA MET A 795 26.81 -79.28 31.14
C MET A 795 27.07 -78.36 29.92
N ASN A 796 26.85 -78.79 28.67
CA ASN A 796 26.97 -77.86 27.53
C ASN A 796 25.64 -77.13 27.25
N ALA A 797 25.55 -75.86 27.62
CA ALA A 797 24.41 -75.00 27.28
C ALA A 797 24.88 -73.58 26.93
N THR A 798 24.15 -72.92 26.02
CA THR A 798 24.36 -71.51 25.70
C THR A 798 23.22 -70.70 26.28
N GLN A 799 23.54 -69.75 27.17
CA GLN A 799 22.61 -68.76 27.68
C GLN A 799 22.78 -67.47 26.88
N GLY A 800 21.67 -66.92 26.40
CA GLY A 800 21.59 -65.66 25.70
C GLY A 800 20.69 -64.69 26.45
N MET A 801 21.05 -63.42 26.45
CA MET A 801 20.20 -62.35 26.94
C MET A 801 20.36 -61.16 26.01
N SER A 802 19.24 -60.55 25.62
CA SER A 802 19.22 -59.35 24.82
C SER A 802 18.31 -58.34 25.51
N CYS A 803 18.83 -57.15 25.75
CA CYS A 803 18.05 -56.02 26.22
C CYS A 803 18.16 -54.90 25.18
N ILE A 804 17.01 -54.51 24.63
CA ILE A 804 16.92 -53.48 23.59
C ILE A 804 16.06 -52.35 24.13
N THR A 805 16.65 -51.17 24.26
CA THR A 805 15.94 -49.93 24.59
C THR A 805 15.80 -49.10 23.32
N ARG A 806 14.58 -48.65 23.02
CA ARG A 806 14.28 -47.69 21.96
C ARG A 806 13.44 -46.56 22.53
N ASN A 807 13.98 -45.35 22.53
CA ASN A 807 13.25 -44.14 22.89
C ASN A 807 13.10 -43.24 21.66
N TYR A 808 12.03 -42.47 21.64
CA TYR A 808 11.67 -41.54 20.56
C TYR A 808 11.24 -40.19 21.11
N VAL A 809 11.66 -39.13 20.43
CA VAL A 809 11.13 -37.77 20.59
C VAL A 809 10.51 -37.35 19.27
N GLU A 810 9.26 -36.94 19.30
CA GLU A 810 8.52 -36.44 18.14
C GLU A 810 8.18 -34.96 18.37
N LEU A 811 8.65 -34.09 17.47
CA LEU A 811 8.42 -32.65 17.48
C LEU A 811 7.64 -32.27 16.24
N PRO A 812 6.41 -31.75 16.34
CA PRO A 812 5.61 -31.41 15.17
C PRO A 812 6.17 -30.15 14.48
N THR A 813 6.24 -30.16 13.14
CA THR A 813 6.59 -29.00 12.31
C THR A 813 5.38 -28.29 11.71
N ALA A 814 4.18 -28.71 12.13
CA ALA A 814 2.91 -28.07 11.78
C ALA A 814 2.12 -27.76 13.06
N VAL A 815 1.55 -26.55 13.12
CA VAL A 815 0.65 -26.14 14.21
C VAL A 815 -0.66 -26.89 14.05
N LYS A 816 -0.95 -27.85 14.93
CA LYS A 816 -2.27 -28.50 15.03
C LYS A 816 -2.95 -27.98 16.29
N GLN A 817 -4.15 -27.42 16.18
CA GLN A 817 -4.99 -27.03 17.34
C GLN A 817 -4.40 -25.99 18.32
N GLY A 818 -3.43 -25.17 17.90
CA GLY A 818 -2.90 -24.07 18.73
C GLY A 818 -2.07 -24.48 19.95
N ALA A 819 -1.65 -25.75 20.00
CA ALA A 819 -0.77 -26.28 21.01
C ALA A 819 0.40 -27.05 20.37
N LEU A 820 1.61 -26.86 20.91
CA LEU A 820 2.78 -27.66 20.58
C LEU A 820 2.81 -28.88 21.50
N HIS A 821 2.80 -30.08 20.91
CA HIS A 821 2.92 -31.33 21.65
C HIS A 821 4.30 -31.96 21.41
N ILE A 822 5.15 -31.93 22.42
CA ILE A 822 6.43 -32.65 22.44
C ILE A 822 6.15 -34.04 22.99
N LYS A 823 6.11 -35.03 22.10
CA LYS A 823 5.83 -36.42 22.47
C LYS A 823 7.13 -37.17 22.70
N VAL A 824 7.27 -37.75 23.88
CA VAL A 824 8.41 -38.59 24.27
C VAL A 824 7.88 -39.97 24.61
N SER A 825 8.43 -41.00 23.99
CA SER A 825 7.99 -42.38 24.21
C SER A 825 9.16 -43.34 24.17
N GLY A 826 8.98 -44.51 24.73
CA GLY A 826 10.02 -45.53 24.68
C GLY A 826 9.51 -46.93 24.92
N LYS A 827 10.34 -47.90 24.55
CA LYS A 827 10.11 -49.32 24.75
C LYS A 827 11.42 -50.00 25.13
N VAL A 828 11.41 -50.80 26.19
CA VAL A 828 12.49 -51.71 26.54
C VAL A 828 12.00 -53.13 26.33
N GLU A 829 12.73 -53.92 25.55
CA GLU A 829 12.47 -55.34 25.29
C GLU A 829 13.57 -56.17 25.94
N LEU A 830 13.18 -57.09 26.82
CA LEU A 830 14.08 -58.07 27.42
C LEU A 830 13.77 -59.44 26.86
N SER A 831 14.77 -60.06 26.23
CA SER A 831 14.70 -61.41 25.68
C SER A 831 15.76 -62.29 26.32
N LEU A 832 15.34 -63.40 26.90
CA LEU A 832 16.20 -64.45 27.46
C LEU A 832 16.13 -65.67 26.54
N ALA A 833 17.28 -66.29 26.28
CA ALA A 833 17.38 -67.47 25.42
C ALA A 833 18.25 -68.54 26.10
N LEU A 834 17.84 -69.80 26.06
CA LEU A 834 18.61 -70.93 26.56
C LEU A 834 18.64 -72.02 25.51
N GLN A 835 19.82 -72.32 24.98
CA GLN A 835 20.04 -73.42 24.04
C GLN A 835 20.71 -74.59 24.77
N THR A 836 20.04 -75.75 24.76
CA THR A 836 20.52 -76.99 25.38
C THR A 836 21.14 -77.94 24.34
N MET A 837 21.93 -78.94 24.76
CA MET A 837 22.62 -79.91 23.87
C MET A 837 21.70 -80.58 22.83
N ASN A 838 20.41 -80.80 23.13
CA ASN A 838 19.44 -81.44 22.23
C ASN A 838 18.94 -80.52 21.10
N ALA A 839 19.63 -79.41 20.83
CA ALA A 839 19.21 -78.31 19.96
C ALA A 839 17.84 -77.68 20.30
N LYS A 840 17.26 -78.00 21.48
CA LYS A 840 16.04 -77.33 21.97
C LYS A 840 16.43 -75.95 22.50
N SER A 841 15.91 -74.92 21.84
CA SER A 841 15.96 -73.53 22.27
C SER A 841 14.72 -73.21 23.10
N TYR A 842 14.94 -72.58 24.24
CA TYR A 842 13.89 -71.98 25.05
C TYR A 842 14.08 -70.48 25.02
N THR A 843 13.01 -69.72 24.88
CA THR A 843 13.04 -68.26 25.00
C THR A 843 11.96 -67.76 25.96
N ALA A 844 12.27 -66.64 26.61
CA ALA A 844 11.33 -65.86 27.41
C ALA A 844 11.48 -64.39 27.05
N THR A 845 10.39 -63.69 26.74
CA THR A 845 10.44 -62.26 26.39
C THR A 845 9.41 -61.46 27.17
N SER A 846 9.72 -60.22 27.50
CA SER A 846 8.77 -59.23 28.02
C SER A 846 9.22 -57.85 27.59
N SER A 847 8.33 -56.87 27.66
CA SER A 847 8.65 -55.50 27.35
C SER A 847 7.95 -54.53 28.28
N VAL A 848 8.52 -53.35 28.42
CA VAL A 848 7.88 -52.20 29.06
C VAL A 848 7.81 -51.06 28.05
N SER A 849 6.65 -50.43 27.93
CA SER A 849 6.45 -49.25 27.08
C SER A 849 5.92 -48.08 27.88
N TRP A 850 6.28 -46.87 27.48
CA TRP A 850 5.84 -45.64 28.13
C TRP A 850 5.70 -44.51 27.10
N SER A 851 4.84 -43.54 27.39
CA SER A 851 4.64 -42.36 26.53
C SER A 851 4.14 -41.18 27.36
N THR A 852 4.77 -40.03 27.20
CA THR A 852 4.41 -38.78 27.87
C THR A 852 4.44 -37.63 26.88
N ASN A 853 3.59 -36.62 27.08
CA ASN A 853 3.54 -35.44 26.22
C ASN A 853 3.69 -34.16 27.04
N VAL A 854 4.62 -33.30 26.65
CA VAL A 854 4.66 -31.91 27.10
C VAL A 854 3.85 -31.07 26.13
N THR A 855 2.81 -30.43 26.62
CA THR A 855 1.88 -29.61 25.84
C THR A 855 2.09 -28.14 26.16
N VAL A 856 2.46 -27.36 25.15
CA VAL A 856 2.59 -25.90 25.23
C VAL A 856 1.38 -25.30 24.51
N GLN A 857 0.39 -24.87 25.29
CA GLN A 857 -0.87 -24.36 24.77
C GLN A 857 -0.86 -22.84 24.77
N THR A 858 -1.37 -22.21 23.72
CA THR A 858 -1.58 -20.77 23.72
C THR A 858 -2.87 -20.39 24.45
N THR A 859 -2.78 -19.38 25.31
CA THR A 859 -3.88 -18.80 26.08
C THR A 859 -3.96 -17.29 25.82
N GLY A 860 -4.98 -16.60 26.36
CA GLY A 860 -5.11 -15.15 26.19
C GLY A 860 -3.99 -14.31 26.80
N THR A 861 -3.15 -14.88 27.65
CA THR A 861 -2.01 -14.19 28.30
C THR A 861 -0.64 -14.62 27.77
N GLY A 862 -0.61 -15.43 26.70
CA GLY A 862 0.59 -16.07 26.15
C GLY A 862 0.52 -17.59 26.25
N ILE A 863 1.65 -18.28 26.20
CA ILE A 863 1.70 -19.75 26.33
C ILE A 863 1.53 -20.23 27.78
N LYS A 864 1.07 -21.47 27.94
CA LYS A 864 1.03 -22.23 29.19
C LYS A 864 1.49 -23.67 28.95
N VAL A 865 2.40 -24.15 29.80
CA VAL A 865 3.03 -25.46 29.70
C VAL A 865 2.38 -26.43 30.69
N THR A 866 1.84 -27.52 30.15
CA THR A 866 1.22 -28.60 30.92
C THR A 866 1.75 -29.96 30.46
N THR A 867 1.79 -30.93 31.35
CA THR A 867 2.09 -32.33 31.01
C THR A 867 0.78 -33.11 30.92
N LEU A 868 0.55 -33.77 29.77
CA LEU A 868 -0.64 -34.58 29.50
C LEU A 868 -0.20 -36.00 29.11
N GLY A 869 -0.81 -37.04 29.69
CA GLY A 869 -0.54 -38.45 29.36
C GLY A 869 -0.35 -39.37 30.58
N SER A 870 -0.28 -40.69 30.34
CA SER A 870 -0.01 -41.69 31.38
C SER A 870 1.49 -41.70 31.70
N HIS A 871 1.86 -41.29 32.91
CA HIS A 871 3.24 -41.36 33.40
C HIS A 871 3.69 -42.77 33.76
N ASP A 872 2.74 -43.71 33.79
CA ASP A 872 2.94 -45.05 34.30
C ASP A 872 3.39 -45.99 33.17
N PRO A 873 4.55 -46.66 33.30
CA PRO A 873 5.02 -47.65 32.33
C PRO A 873 4.08 -48.86 32.25
N VAL A 874 3.81 -49.32 31.04
CA VAL A 874 2.96 -50.48 30.75
C VAL A 874 3.84 -51.71 30.52
N PHE A 875 3.71 -52.70 31.39
CA PHE A 875 4.48 -53.94 31.30
C PHE A 875 3.70 -55.03 30.58
N ALA A 876 4.25 -55.54 29.49
CA ALA A 876 3.72 -56.70 28.78
C ALA A 876 3.93 -57.98 29.60
N LYS A 877 2.95 -58.87 29.56
CA LYS A 877 3.08 -60.21 30.18
C LYS A 877 4.28 -60.93 29.58
N ALA A 878 4.98 -61.70 30.39
CA ALA A 878 6.09 -62.50 29.91
C ALA A 878 5.58 -63.64 29.00
N GLU A 879 6.15 -63.73 27.80
CA GLU A 879 5.89 -64.78 26.83
C GLU A 879 6.98 -65.84 26.93
N PHE A 880 6.58 -67.10 27.05
CA PHE A 880 7.48 -68.24 27.22
C PHE A 880 7.23 -69.27 26.12
N THR A 881 8.30 -69.83 25.58
CA THR A 881 8.22 -71.06 24.77
C THR A 881 7.72 -72.25 25.62
N ASP A 882 7.02 -73.21 25.01
CA ASP A 882 6.37 -74.32 25.72
C ASP A 882 7.30 -75.06 26.70
N GLY A 883 6.89 -75.13 27.96
CA GLY A 883 7.62 -75.82 29.03
C GLY A 883 8.85 -75.08 29.58
N SER A 884 9.02 -73.78 29.28
CA SER A 884 10.21 -73.00 29.67
C SER A 884 10.05 -72.10 30.91
N ALA A 885 8.84 -71.89 31.42
CA ALA A 885 8.58 -70.93 32.51
C ALA A 885 9.40 -71.20 33.79
N ALA A 886 9.63 -72.46 34.17
CA ALA A 886 10.43 -72.81 35.34
C ALA A 886 11.96 -72.57 35.15
N LYS A 887 12.41 -72.36 33.91
CA LYS A 887 13.83 -72.26 33.55
C LYS A 887 14.35 -70.82 33.53
N PHE A 888 13.45 -69.85 33.54
CA PHE A 888 13.79 -68.43 33.49
C PHE A 888 13.26 -67.71 34.73
N ARG A 889 14.02 -66.73 35.21
CA ARG A 889 13.45 -65.67 36.03
C ARG A 889 12.44 -64.90 35.16
N ASN A 890 11.28 -64.56 35.72
CA ASN A 890 10.23 -63.88 34.97
C ASN A 890 10.75 -62.52 34.44
N PRO A 891 10.88 -62.32 33.11
CA PRO A 891 11.43 -61.09 32.55
C PRO A 891 10.56 -59.85 32.85
N MET A 892 9.25 -60.03 33.05
CA MET A 892 8.35 -58.93 33.47
C MET A 892 8.71 -58.42 34.87
N ASP A 893 8.99 -59.33 35.81
CA ASP A 893 9.33 -58.96 37.18
C ASP A 893 10.72 -58.30 37.24
N MET A 894 11.66 -58.78 36.41
CA MET A 894 12.98 -58.15 36.24
C MET A 894 12.86 -56.71 35.71
N LEU A 895 12.01 -56.48 34.71
CA LEU A 895 11.75 -55.13 34.18
C LEU A 895 11.07 -54.26 35.24
N ARG A 896 10.09 -54.77 35.99
CA ARG A 896 9.37 -54.00 37.02
C ARG A 896 10.26 -53.59 38.20
N GLU A 897 11.22 -54.42 38.57
CA GLU A 897 12.17 -54.11 39.66
C GLU A 897 13.16 -53.01 39.27
N ALA A 898 13.60 -52.97 38.01
CA ALA A 898 14.68 -52.09 37.58
C ALA A 898 14.23 -50.81 36.85
N PHE A 899 13.05 -50.83 36.22
CA PHE A 899 12.52 -49.68 35.48
C PHE A 899 11.92 -48.65 36.45
N PRO A 900 12.13 -47.32 36.25
CA PRO A 900 11.57 -46.31 37.13
C PRO A 900 10.05 -46.36 37.20
N GLU A 901 9.47 -46.12 38.38
CA GLU A 901 8.01 -46.10 38.57
C GLU A 901 7.32 -45.05 37.68
N LYS A 902 8.00 -43.92 37.43
CA LYS A 902 7.54 -42.84 36.55
C LYS A 902 8.71 -42.24 35.78
N VAL A 903 8.46 -41.88 34.52
CA VAL A 903 9.41 -41.11 33.71
C VAL A 903 9.16 -39.62 33.94
N ALA A 904 10.03 -38.97 34.72
CA ALA A 904 9.92 -37.56 35.07
C ALA A 904 10.45 -36.64 33.95
N LEU A 905 9.73 -35.55 33.67
CA LEU A 905 10.10 -34.51 32.71
C LEU A 905 10.17 -33.11 33.36
N ASP A 906 10.32 -33.04 34.68
CA ASP A 906 10.19 -31.78 35.44
C ASP A 906 11.20 -30.72 34.99
N GLU A 907 12.44 -31.10 34.75
CA GLU A 907 13.49 -30.18 34.26
C GLU A 907 13.16 -29.61 32.88
N LEU A 908 12.61 -30.44 31.99
CA LEU A 908 12.17 -29.99 30.67
C LEU A 908 10.98 -29.02 30.78
N VAL A 909 10.01 -29.34 31.63
CA VAL A 909 8.86 -28.47 31.87
C VAL A 909 9.30 -27.13 32.42
N GLN A 910 10.26 -27.11 33.35
CA GLN A 910 10.83 -25.87 33.89
C GLN A 910 11.54 -25.03 32.82
N GLU A 911 12.32 -25.65 31.94
CA GLU A 911 12.99 -24.94 30.83
C GLU A 911 11.97 -24.28 29.89
N ILE A 912 10.91 -25.00 29.49
CA ILE A 912 9.90 -24.44 28.58
C ILE A 912 9.03 -23.40 29.29
N ARG A 913 8.79 -23.55 30.60
CA ARG A 913 8.06 -22.54 31.40
C ARG A 913 8.76 -21.19 31.45
N ALA A 914 10.04 -21.12 31.12
CA ALA A 914 10.77 -19.87 31.04
C ALA A 914 10.28 -18.94 29.90
N PHE A 915 9.48 -19.48 28.96
CA PHE A 915 8.77 -18.73 27.92
C PHE A 915 7.35 -18.28 28.33
N GLU A 916 6.87 -18.64 29.52
CA GLU A 916 5.57 -18.20 30.02
C GLU A 916 5.61 -16.72 30.46
N GLY A 917 4.46 -16.03 30.29
CA GLY A 917 4.30 -14.65 30.74
C GLY A 917 4.77 -13.61 29.72
N ALA A 918 5.26 -12.49 30.24
CA ALA A 918 5.70 -11.37 29.44
C ALA A 918 7.13 -11.59 28.93
N TRP A 919 7.35 -11.39 27.64
CA TRP A 919 8.64 -11.52 26.99
C TRP A 919 9.57 -10.37 27.38
N GLU A 920 10.71 -10.72 27.97
CA GLU A 920 11.66 -9.77 28.59
C GLU A 920 12.82 -9.35 27.67
N TYR A 921 13.02 -10.02 26.54
CA TYR A 921 14.26 -9.90 25.75
C TYR A 921 14.12 -9.02 24.51
N CYS A 922 12.92 -8.51 24.25
CA CYS A 922 12.63 -7.49 23.25
C CYS A 922 11.34 -6.79 23.68
N CYS A 923 11.48 -5.70 24.45
CA CYS A 923 10.38 -5.05 25.14
C CYS A 923 9.98 -3.74 24.43
N PRO A 924 8.77 -3.66 23.87
CA PRO A 924 8.23 -2.39 23.41
C PRO A 924 7.87 -1.46 24.58
N PRO A 925 7.82 -0.14 24.38
CA PRO A 925 7.57 0.84 25.45
C PRO A 925 6.16 0.77 26.05
N ALA A 926 5.14 0.44 25.24
CA ALA A 926 3.74 0.58 25.65
C ALA A 926 3.24 -0.60 26.51
N ALA A 927 3.50 -1.82 26.06
CA ALA A 927 3.07 -3.05 26.73
C ALA A 927 3.93 -4.21 26.24
N PRO A 928 4.49 -5.04 27.13
CA PRO A 928 5.40 -6.12 26.75
C PRO A 928 4.71 -7.12 25.81
N TYR A 929 5.51 -7.83 25.03
CA TYR A 929 4.98 -8.93 24.24
C TYR A 929 4.70 -10.16 25.12
N SER A 930 3.85 -11.05 24.66
CA SER A 930 3.71 -12.43 25.13
C SER A 930 3.91 -13.36 23.96
N LEU A 931 4.54 -14.51 24.21
CA LEU A 931 4.75 -15.53 23.19
C LEU A 931 3.50 -16.38 23.01
N ALA A 932 3.19 -16.75 21.77
CA ALA A 932 2.02 -17.53 21.38
C ALA A 932 2.38 -18.51 20.25
N SER A 933 1.50 -19.48 20.01
CA SER A 933 1.53 -20.37 18.84
C SER A 933 2.89 -21.02 18.53
N PRO A 934 3.53 -21.71 19.49
CA PRO A 934 4.86 -22.30 19.28
C PRO A 934 4.87 -23.36 18.18
N VAL A 935 5.91 -23.37 17.33
CA VAL A 935 6.08 -24.34 16.25
C VAL A 935 7.56 -24.55 15.88
N PHE A 936 7.94 -25.76 15.48
CA PHE A 936 9.25 -26.00 14.88
C PHE A 936 9.20 -25.84 13.35
N ASN A 937 10.19 -25.19 12.74
CA ASN A 937 10.36 -25.23 11.29
C ASN A 937 11.04 -26.55 10.85
N ASP A 938 11.22 -26.73 9.54
CA ASP A 938 11.85 -27.94 8.98
C ASP A 938 13.36 -28.03 9.31
N ASP A 939 14.00 -26.91 9.68
CA ASP A 939 15.39 -26.88 10.14
C ASP A 939 15.53 -27.24 11.63
N GLY A 940 14.42 -27.25 12.38
CA GLY A 940 14.37 -27.50 13.83
C GLY A 940 14.50 -26.27 14.71
N ASP A 941 14.39 -25.07 14.14
CA ASP A 941 14.27 -23.80 14.88
C ASP A 941 12.88 -23.69 15.51
N LEU A 942 12.81 -23.09 16.70
CA LEU A 942 11.55 -22.88 17.42
C LEU A 942 11.03 -21.46 17.17
N LEU A 943 9.84 -21.34 16.60
CA LEU A 943 9.18 -20.08 16.30
C LEU A 943 7.99 -19.84 17.24
N PHE A 944 7.76 -18.57 17.55
CA PHE A 944 6.63 -18.06 18.32
C PHE A 944 6.01 -16.85 17.63
N GLU A 945 4.70 -16.73 17.75
CA GLU A 945 3.94 -15.52 17.46
C GLU A 945 4.13 -14.50 18.58
N LEU A 946 4.34 -13.23 18.23
CA LEU A 946 4.32 -12.13 19.19
C LEU A 946 2.89 -11.59 19.34
N ARG A 947 2.44 -11.43 20.60
CA ARG A 947 1.17 -10.77 20.96
C ARG A 947 1.36 -9.73 22.04
N ARG A 948 0.38 -8.85 22.23
CA ARG A 948 0.39 -7.93 23.36
C ARG A 948 0.05 -8.67 24.67
N HIS A 949 0.94 -8.61 25.64
CA HIS A 949 0.69 -9.22 26.95
C HIS A 949 -0.39 -8.43 27.72
N GLY A 950 -1.36 -9.13 28.30
CA GLY A 950 -2.42 -8.52 29.12
C GLY A 950 -3.55 -7.85 28.34
N GLY A 951 -3.54 -7.91 27.00
CA GLY A 951 -4.63 -7.49 26.13
C GLY A 951 -5.78 -8.49 26.12
N GLY A 952 -6.40 -8.75 27.28
CA GLY A 952 -7.68 -9.45 27.29
C GLY A 952 -8.70 -8.62 26.51
N ALA A 953 -9.56 -9.27 25.71
CA ALA A 953 -10.71 -8.71 25.01
C ALA A 953 -11.70 -8.01 25.98
N GLY A 954 -11.30 -6.87 26.52
CA GLY A 954 -12.17 -5.94 27.22
C GLY A 954 -12.92 -5.17 26.14
N ARG A 955 -14.17 -5.55 25.89
CA ARG A 955 -15.13 -4.66 25.22
C ARG A 955 -15.07 -3.31 25.92
N ALA A 956 -14.41 -2.33 25.31
CA ALA A 956 -14.47 -0.95 25.76
C ALA A 956 -15.93 -0.50 25.60
N ALA A 957 -16.58 -0.21 26.72
CA ALA A 957 -17.88 0.45 26.72
C ALA A 957 -17.68 1.83 26.06
N ALA A 958 -18.21 2.00 24.86
CA ALA A 958 -18.22 3.28 24.16
C ALA A 958 -18.90 4.34 25.05
N MET A 959 -18.11 5.26 25.59
CA MET A 959 -18.63 6.48 26.19
C MET A 959 -19.07 7.41 25.08
N SER A 960 -20.36 7.42 24.76
CA SER A 960 -20.97 8.47 23.96
C SER A 960 -21.07 9.75 24.79
N PRO A 961 -20.54 10.90 24.34
CA PRO A 961 -20.78 12.16 25.00
C PRO A 961 -22.22 12.63 24.71
N ALA A 962 -23.03 12.70 25.75
CA ALA A 962 -24.31 13.37 25.73
C ALA A 962 -24.11 14.90 25.80
N SER A 963 -24.57 15.63 24.79
CA SER A 963 -25.25 16.92 25.01
C SER A 963 -26.11 17.30 23.79
N ARG A 964 -27.25 17.91 24.09
CA ARG A 964 -28.42 18.16 23.23
C ARG A 964 -28.36 19.56 22.58
N ILE A 965 -29.17 19.72 21.52
CA ILE A 965 -30.18 20.78 21.20
C ILE A 965 -30.23 20.84 19.66
N GLY A 966 -31.30 20.68 18.90
CA GLY A 966 -32.74 20.53 19.11
C GLY A 966 -33.45 21.16 17.91
N ARG A 967 -34.32 20.44 17.17
CA ARG A 967 -35.51 20.99 16.49
C ARG A 967 -36.36 19.93 15.74
N SER A 968 -37.65 19.98 16.07
CA SER A 968 -38.86 19.69 15.28
C SER A 968 -39.21 18.25 14.85
N ALA A 969 -40.23 17.71 15.55
CA ALA A 969 -41.18 16.66 15.13
C ALA A 969 -41.98 17.13 13.87
N SER A 970 -42.67 16.35 13.02
CA SER A 970 -43.46 15.09 13.04
C SER A 970 -43.94 14.83 11.57
N PRO A 971 -44.74 13.80 11.19
CA PRO A 971 -44.93 12.45 11.72
C PRO A 971 -44.99 11.31 10.65
N ALA A 972 -44.92 10.08 11.19
CA ALA A 972 -45.34 8.75 10.74
C ALA A 972 -46.15 8.54 9.43
N PHE A 973 -45.82 7.44 8.73
CA PHE A 973 -46.83 6.53 8.17
C PHE A 973 -46.41 5.05 8.30
N ASN A 974 -47.37 4.25 8.77
CA ASN A 974 -47.28 2.82 9.06
C ASN A 974 -47.32 1.94 7.80
N GLY A 975 -46.49 0.89 7.81
CA GLY A 975 -46.94 -0.49 7.62
C GLY A 975 -47.01 -1.08 6.20
N ARG A 976 -46.35 -2.24 6.00
CA ARG A 976 -47.01 -3.49 5.57
C ARG A 976 -46.07 -4.70 5.53
N ARG A 977 -46.63 -5.84 5.95
CA ARG A 977 -46.17 -7.23 5.84
C ARG A 977 -45.96 -7.70 4.39
N ALA A 978 -45.05 -8.64 4.19
CA ALA A 978 -45.16 -9.76 3.22
C ALA A 978 -44.28 -10.93 3.72
N VAL A 979 -44.83 -12.03 4.24
CA VAL A 979 -45.42 -13.22 3.57
C VAL A 979 -44.36 -14.14 2.95
N SER A 980 -44.23 -15.33 3.55
CA SER A 980 -43.47 -16.47 3.05
C SER A 980 -44.10 -17.11 1.82
N ARG A 981 -43.30 -17.66 0.91
CA ARG A 981 -43.75 -18.72 -0.02
C ARG A 981 -42.61 -19.67 -0.40
N THR A 982 -42.79 -20.92 -0.06
CA THR A 982 -42.13 -22.14 -0.55
C THR A 982 -42.56 -22.47 -2.00
N ARG A 983 -41.67 -23.04 -2.84
CA ARG A 983 -41.90 -24.28 -3.63
C ARG A 983 -40.76 -24.68 -4.59
N THR A 984 -40.27 -25.91 -4.41
CA THR A 984 -40.09 -27.03 -5.38
C THR A 984 -39.51 -26.80 -6.79
N GLY A 985 -38.31 -27.35 -7.04
CA GLY A 985 -38.03 -28.54 -7.89
C GLY A 985 -38.32 -28.54 -9.41
N GLY A 986 -37.29 -28.85 -10.21
CA GLY A 986 -37.39 -29.31 -11.60
C GLY A 986 -36.03 -29.47 -12.28
N ARG A 987 -35.71 -30.69 -12.73
CA ARG A 987 -34.40 -31.18 -13.25
C ARG A 987 -34.50 -31.55 -14.74
N SER A 988 -33.35 -31.49 -15.44
CA SER A 988 -32.94 -32.27 -16.65
C SER A 988 -33.28 -31.69 -18.05
N PRO A 989 -32.62 -32.14 -19.17
CA PRO A 989 -31.36 -32.91 -19.32
C PRO A 989 -30.37 -32.41 -20.41
N VAL A 990 -29.18 -33.04 -20.43
CA VAL A 990 -28.12 -33.05 -21.48
C VAL A 990 -28.35 -34.24 -22.43
N PRO A 991 -27.83 -34.23 -23.68
CA PRO A 991 -27.56 -35.47 -24.41
C PRO A 991 -26.08 -35.63 -24.86
N HIS A 992 -25.52 -36.75 -24.42
CA HIS A 992 -24.77 -37.80 -25.14
C HIS A 992 -23.58 -37.51 -26.09
N SER A 993 -22.43 -38.07 -25.69
CA SER A 993 -21.29 -38.56 -26.51
C SER A 993 -21.66 -39.82 -27.32
N PRO A 994 -20.80 -40.37 -28.21
CA PRO A 994 -19.89 -41.43 -27.73
C PRO A 994 -18.53 -41.67 -28.48
N THR A 995 -17.56 -42.18 -27.68
CA THR A 995 -16.62 -43.32 -27.90
C THR A 995 -15.29 -43.26 -28.69
N ARG A 996 -14.19 -43.50 -27.91
CA ARG A 996 -13.04 -44.46 -28.03
C ARG A 996 -12.12 -44.40 -29.27
N SER A 997 -10.84 -43.96 -29.21
CA SER A 997 -9.56 -44.51 -28.66
C SER A 997 -8.93 -45.66 -29.51
N PRO A 998 -7.59 -45.96 -29.53
CA PRO A 998 -6.41 -45.37 -28.84
C PRO A 998 -5.06 -45.30 -29.65
N THR A 999 -4.04 -44.65 -29.06
CA THR A 999 -2.57 -44.91 -29.04
C THR A 999 -1.75 -45.38 -30.27
N VAL A 1000 -0.56 -44.76 -30.45
CA VAL A 1000 0.82 -45.33 -30.52
C VAL A 1000 1.72 -44.65 -31.59
N ALA A 1001 2.74 -43.97 -31.08
CA ALA A 1001 4.16 -43.86 -31.46
C ALA A 1001 4.67 -43.64 -32.92
N GLN A 1002 5.58 -42.65 -32.98
CA GLN A 1002 6.94 -42.69 -33.55
C GLN A 1002 7.21 -42.53 -35.07
N THR A 1003 8.15 -41.61 -35.31
CA THR A 1003 9.27 -41.59 -36.29
C THR A 1003 9.04 -41.19 -37.75
N GLY A 1004 10.01 -40.40 -38.26
CA GLY A 1004 10.39 -40.29 -39.68
C GLY A 1004 9.84 -39.05 -40.38
N ALA A 1005 10.56 -37.92 -40.48
CA ALA A 1005 11.71 -37.62 -41.35
C ALA A 1005 11.36 -37.23 -42.80
N THR A 1006 11.98 -36.12 -43.21
CA THR A 1006 12.52 -35.80 -44.57
C THR A 1006 11.59 -35.58 -45.76
N THR A 1007 11.61 -34.34 -46.28
CA THR A 1007 12.10 -33.91 -47.62
C THR A 1007 12.13 -32.37 -47.58
N ALA A 1008 13.23 -31.62 -47.71
CA ALA A 1008 14.33 -31.59 -48.68
C ALA A 1008 13.92 -31.13 -50.09
N HIS A 1009 14.11 -29.83 -50.35
CA HIS A 1009 14.63 -29.20 -51.57
C HIS A 1009 14.84 -27.71 -51.25
N GLY A 1010 15.96 -27.06 -51.49
CA GLY A 1010 17.23 -27.43 -52.09
C GLY A 1010 18.05 -26.16 -52.27
N GLU A 1011 19.36 -26.28 -52.03
CA GLU A 1011 20.46 -25.65 -52.78
C GLU A 1011 20.61 -24.12 -52.86
N PHE A 1012 21.81 -23.53 -52.88
CA PHE A 1012 23.20 -23.84 -52.48
C PHE A 1012 23.92 -22.48 -52.74
N VAL A 1013 24.75 -21.94 -51.83
CA VAL A 1013 26.23 -21.88 -51.97
C VAL A 1013 26.71 -20.85 -53.04
N ASN A 1014 27.64 -19.91 -52.84
CA ASN A 1014 28.85 -19.90 -52.02
C ASN A 1014 29.57 -18.53 -52.06
N LYS A 1015 30.53 -18.39 -51.12
CA LYS A 1015 31.83 -17.68 -51.20
C LYS A 1015 31.87 -16.15 -51.05
N ALA A 1016 32.90 -15.56 -50.42
CA ALA A 1016 33.95 -15.98 -49.48
C ALA A 1016 34.88 -14.78 -49.23
N ASN A 1017 35.63 -14.87 -48.11
CA ASN A 1017 36.91 -14.21 -47.78
C ASN A 1017 36.83 -12.74 -47.34
N GLY A 1018 37.53 -12.28 -46.29
CA GLY A 1018 38.64 -12.76 -45.44
C GLY A 1018 39.31 -11.47 -44.90
N LYS A 1019 40.05 -11.34 -43.78
CA LYS A 1019 40.92 -12.21 -42.97
C LYS A 1019 41.17 -11.52 -41.61
N ALA A 1020 41.59 -12.33 -40.63
CA ALA A 1020 42.22 -12.01 -39.33
C ALA A 1020 43.64 -11.38 -39.50
N ASN A 1021 44.44 -10.94 -38.52
CA ASN A 1021 44.57 -10.95 -37.04
C ASN A 1021 45.74 -9.93 -36.72
N PRO A 1022 46.51 -10.00 -35.61
CA PRO A 1022 46.32 -9.62 -34.20
C PRO A 1022 47.33 -8.53 -33.71
N HIS A 1023 47.24 -8.07 -32.45
CA HIS A 1023 48.35 -7.70 -31.52
C HIS A 1023 47.87 -6.70 -30.43
N GLY A 1024 48.13 -7.00 -29.16
CA GLY A 1024 48.34 -6.01 -28.09
C GLY A 1024 49.76 -6.21 -27.51
N PRO A 1025 50.17 -5.62 -26.36
CA PRO A 1025 49.68 -4.48 -25.54
C PRO A 1025 50.86 -3.44 -25.37
N PRO A 1026 51.11 -2.62 -24.31
CA PRO A 1026 50.41 -2.31 -23.03
C PRO A 1026 50.40 -0.81 -22.56
N ILE A 1027 49.61 -0.56 -21.48
CA ILE A 1027 49.79 0.34 -20.31
C ILE A 1027 50.58 1.67 -20.48
N THR A 1028 50.00 2.81 -20.09
CA THR A 1028 50.40 3.78 -19.01
C THR A 1028 49.60 5.10 -19.19
N VAL A 1029 49.51 5.90 -18.11
CA VAL A 1029 49.22 7.36 -18.03
C VAL A 1029 47.77 7.72 -17.68
N ILE A 1030 47.41 8.59 -16.72
CA ILE A 1030 48.10 9.35 -15.65
C ILE A 1030 46.96 9.77 -14.67
N THR A 1031 47.24 9.72 -13.38
CA THR A 1031 46.54 10.44 -12.30
C THR A 1031 46.53 11.95 -12.51
N ASN A 1032 45.39 12.63 -12.33
CA ASN A 1032 45.39 14.04 -11.97
C ASN A 1032 44.42 14.33 -10.82
N MET A 1033 44.99 14.92 -9.77
CA MET A 1033 44.32 15.55 -8.65
C MET A 1033 43.69 16.88 -9.10
N GLY A 1034 42.68 17.33 -8.34
CA GLY A 1034 42.64 18.71 -7.88
C GLY A 1034 41.45 19.57 -8.31
N LEU A 1035 40.68 19.96 -7.29
CA LEU A 1035 40.13 21.31 -7.07
C LEU A 1035 39.09 21.84 -8.07
N ALA A 1036 37.81 21.71 -7.70
CA ALA A 1036 36.92 22.81 -7.31
C ALA A 1036 35.66 22.23 -6.66
#